data_AF-A0AAD1KPZ3-F1
#
_entry.id   AF-A0AAD1KPZ3-F1
#
_cell.length_a   1.000
_cell.length_b   1.000
_cell.length_c   1.000
_cell.angle_alpha   90.00
_cell.angle_beta   90.00
_cell.angle_gamma   90.00
#
_symmetry.space_group_name_H-M   'P 1'
#
loop_
_entity.id
_entity.type
_entity.pdbx_description
1 polymer ?
#
loop_
_entity_poly.entity_id
_entity_poly.type
_entity_poly.pdbx_seq_one_letter_code
_entity_poly.pdbx_strand_id
1 'polypeptide(L)'
;MTTQGRVTLPVEEGMDEELTTIIECLGADAVRNSDGTSLPKIVSELGTKVYSTWFCARGDEVWALDHLDEHVSLYLCSDRVPAFEDGPLKIHIMRGFFAEQVRPDTDVDIKRWWQVRDRTTGGVVESWTVSGEGVDCVVTAPATAGHVYTVTFLAAQLWDTTQMYNYTTNHWENDPTRRKEHPFDVVYPATWNHVQESLSDWLDAHPEVDVVRFTTFFYHFTLYFNQQAKEKFVDWFGYSASVSVPLMEAFEAETGWRVDPEDFVDAGYHNSSFRPPSRFLLAWIDFVSRFVTNRVRRLVEICHDKGREAMMFLGDNWIGTEPYGELFATTGIDAVVGSVGSAATCRMISDIPGVRYTEGRFLPYFFPDVFNDKGDPVGEANTSWVQARRAIVRKPLDRIGYGGYLSLANQNPDFMDRIAQICQESRDIWERSGGKTPRTAPFRVGILNCWGARRTWMTHMVAHALYYKQAAPCLGVVEALAGLPFDIDWLDFDDIRDGVPEAIGVLINTGAAGTAFSGAQEWADVAVQATVRTFVARGGGFIGVGEPSYWPGDGACFRLSDVLGVDREIGWSLSTDRYPNVVDSHFITEGLSLDVGPLAPEIVPVCEDTEVLELEDGSIRAAVHTLGEGRAVYLAGLPYTVENSRLLHRAIWWAAGRDKEFAAEYVAADPRVETAWYDEAGLLLATNVSFGEVTTTIAGLTDEVTLAPGGSAWIKI
;
A
#
# COMPACT_ATOMS: atom_id res chain seq x y z
N MET A 1 -20.85 29.89 -4.91
CA MET A 1 -21.05 29.43 -6.31
C MET A 1 -20.69 27.97 -6.30
N THR A 2 -21.53 27.08 -6.81
CA THR A 2 -21.15 25.68 -7.05
C THR A 2 -20.06 25.69 -8.12
N THR A 3 -18.87 25.24 -7.75
CA THR A 3 -17.74 25.17 -8.69
C THR A 3 -17.78 23.82 -9.40
N GLN A 4 -17.24 23.76 -10.61
CA GLN A 4 -17.28 22.57 -11.46
C GLN A 4 -15.86 22.08 -11.79
N GLY A 5 -15.75 20.80 -12.09
CA GLY A 5 -14.53 20.11 -12.50
C GLY A 5 -13.81 19.38 -11.38
N ARG A 6 -12.66 18.78 -11.74
CA ARG A 6 -11.84 17.92 -10.85
C ARG A 6 -12.57 16.68 -10.35
N VAL A 7 -13.61 16.24 -11.06
CA VAL A 7 -14.46 15.12 -10.68
C VAL A 7 -14.65 14.20 -11.88
N THR A 8 -14.29 12.94 -11.72
CA THR A 8 -14.50 11.88 -12.71
C THR A 8 -15.66 10.97 -12.27
N LEU A 9 -16.69 10.85 -13.12
CA LEU A 9 -17.92 10.08 -12.86
C LEU A 9 -17.94 8.76 -13.66
N PRO A 10 -18.26 7.61 -13.07
CA PRO A 10 -18.50 6.39 -13.84
C PRO A 10 -19.78 6.52 -14.68
N VAL A 11 -19.77 6.00 -15.91
CA VAL A 11 -20.93 5.97 -16.80
C VAL A 11 -21.16 4.58 -17.38
N GLU A 12 -22.40 4.32 -17.79
CA GLU A 12 -22.82 3.04 -18.37
C GLU A 12 -23.96 3.22 -19.36
N GLU A 13 -24.09 2.28 -20.29
CA GLU A 13 -25.20 2.21 -21.23
C GLU A 13 -26.55 2.05 -20.50
N GLY A 14 -27.57 2.78 -20.97
CA GLY A 14 -28.92 2.70 -20.41
C GLY A 14 -29.25 3.75 -19.35
N MET A 15 -28.33 4.69 -19.09
CA MET A 15 -28.54 5.82 -18.18
C MET A 15 -28.54 7.19 -18.91
N ASP A 16 -28.66 7.17 -20.24
CA ASP A 16 -28.48 8.34 -21.10
C ASP A 16 -29.35 9.54 -20.68
N GLU A 17 -30.57 9.31 -20.18
CA GLU A 17 -31.50 10.36 -19.75
C GLU A 17 -31.07 11.03 -18.44
N GLU A 18 -30.47 10.27 -17.52
CA GLU A 18 -30.05 10.75 -16.20
C GLU A 18 -28.65 11.37 -16.19
N LEU A 19 -27.76 10.95 -17.09
CA LEU A 19 -26.34 11.31 -17.08
C LEU A 19 -26.09 12.81 -17.02
N THR A 20 -26.75 13.60 -17.87
CA THR A 20 -26.57 15.07 -17.90
C THR A 20 -26.92 15.69 -16.55
N THR A 21 -28.01 15.25 -15.92
CA THR A 21 -28.45 15.78 -14.61
C THR A 21 -27.45 15.41 -13.50
N ILE A 22 -26.94 14.18 -13.51
CA ILE A 22 -25.96 13.72 -12.51
C ILE A 22 -24.63 14.46 -12.68
N ILE A 23 -24.16 14.64 -13.91
CA ILE A 23 -22.94 15.38 -14.23
C ILE A 23 -23.03 16.83 -13.72
N GLU A 24 -24.15 17.51 -13.99
CA GLU A 24 -24.40 18.87 -13.50
C GLU A 24 -24.45 18.93 -11.98
N CYS A 25 -25.10 17.96 -11.32
CA CYS A 25 -25.22 17.88 -9.87
C CYS A 25 -23.86 17.73 -9.17
N LEU A 26 -23.02 16.81 -9.68
CA LEU A 26 -21.69 16.55 -9.11
C LEU A 26 -20.65 17.58 -9.56
N GLY A 27 -20.93 18.31 -10.64
CA GLY A 27 -19.98 19.16 -11.33
C GLY A 27 -18.85 18.36 -11.96
N ALA A 28 -19.15 17.18 -12.52
CA ALA A 28 -18.18 16.32 -13.16
C ALA A 28 -17.69 16.91 -14.49
N ASP A 29 -16.37 16.89 -14.72
CA ASP A 29 -15.72 17.31 -15.96
C ASP A 29 -15.09 16.14 -16.73
N ALA A 30 -15.12 14.94 -16.16
CA ALA A 30 -14.72 13.72 -16.84
C ALA A 30 -15.69 12.57 -16.57
N VAL A 31 -15.81 11.67 -17.53
CA VAL A 31 -16.63 10.45 -17.46
C VAL A 31 -15.80 9.23 -17.83
N ARG A 32 -16.17 8.05 -17.31
CA ARG A 32 -15.40 6.81 -17.49
C ARG A 32 -16.28 5.56 -17.51
N ASN A 33 -16.03 4.61 -18.41
CA ASN A 33 -16.65 3.27 -18.31
C ASN A 33 -15.98 2.38 -17.26
N SER A 34 -16.76 1.63 -16.49
CA SER A 34 -16.26 0.65 -15.52
C SER A 34 -15.88 -0.69 -16.16
N ASP A 35 -15.09 -1.51 -15.44
CA ASP A 35 -14.93 -2.90 -15.86
C ASP A 35 -16.32 -3.55 -15.83
N GLY A 36 -16.70 -4.19 -16.91
CA GLY A 36 -18.07 -4.62 -17.10
C GLY A 36 -19.04 -3.60 -17.70
N THR A 37 -18.65 -2.37 -18.06
CA THR A 37 -19.54 -1.43 -18.77
C THR A 37 -18.91 -0.88 -20.05
N SER A 38 -19.76 -0.50 -20.99
CA SER A 38 -19.38 0.19 -22.22
C SER A 38 -19.64 1.69 -22.08
N LEU A 39 -18.88 2.51 -22.80
CA LEU A 39 -19.18 3.93 -22.93
C LEU A 39 -20.51 4.10 -23.69
N PRO A 40 -21.51 4.82 -23.14
CA PRO A 40 -22.73 5.10 -23.87
C PRO A 40 -22.47 6.05 -25.04
N LYS A 41 -23.24 5.94 -26.12
CA LYS A 41 -23.03 6.77 -27.33
C LYS A 41 -23.10 8.27 -27.05
N ILE A 42 -23.87 8.66 -26.04
CA ILE A 42 -24.05 10.07 -25.65
C ILE A 42 -22.77 10.71 -25.09
N VAL A 43 -21.72 9.97 -24.72
CA VAL A 43 -20.51 10.56 -24.08
C VAL A 43 -19.86 11.66 -24.91
N SER A 44 -19.90 11.56 -26.24
CA SER A 44 -19.39 12.59 -27.16
C SER A 44 -20.19 13.90 -27.10
N GLU A 45 -21.41 13.86 -26.59
CA GLU A 45 -22.34 14.99 -26.48
C GLU A 45 -22.32 15.64 -25.09
N LEU A 46 -21.77 14.96 -24.08
CA LEU A 46 -21.78 15.42 -22.68
C LEU A 46 -20.83 16.59 -22.40
N GLY A 47 -19.92 16.91 -23.32
CA GLY A 47 -18.94 18.00 -23.14
C GLY A 47 -17.96 17.76 -21.98
N THR A 48 -17.79 16.51 -21.57
CA THR A 48 -16.85 16.08 -20.53
C THR A 48 -15.66 15.36 -21.17
N LYS A 49 -14.55 15.30 -20.44
CA LYS A 49 -13.39 14.51 -20.86
C LYS A 49 -13.71 13.01 -20.76
N VAL A 50 -13.49 12.25 -21.82
CA VAL A 50 -13.88 10.84 -21.88
C VAL A 50 -12.69 9.94 -21.56
N TYR A 51 -12.81 9.17 -20.48
CA TYR A 51 -11.81 8.19 -20.09
C TYR A 51 -12.32 6.82 -20.52
N SER A 52 -11.43 5.99 -21.04
CA SER A 52 -11.78 4.62 -21.35
C SER A 52 -10.76 3.64 -20.82
N THR A 53 -11.27 2.56 -20.22
CA THR A 53 -10.45 1.52 -19.61
C THR A 53 -9.79 0.68 -20.71
N TRP A 54 -8.48 0.45 -20.57
CA TRP A 54 -7.72 -0.44 -21.46
C TRP A 54 -6.97 -1.50 -20.65
N PHE A 55 -6.92 -2.73 -21.16
CA PHE A 55 -6.28 -3.88 -20.54
C PHE A 55 -5.12 -4.36 -21.41
N CYS A 56 -3.90 -4.41 -20.86
CA CYS A 56 -2.70 -4.78 -21.63
C CYS A 56 -2.36 -6.26 -21.62
N ALA A 57 -2.93 -7.03 -20.68
CA ALA A 57 -2.59 -8.43 -20.44
C ALA A 57 -3.81 -9.37 -20.49
N ARG A 58 -4.98 -8.86 -20.90
CA ARG A 58 -6.25 -9.58 -21.05
C ARG A 58 -7.21 -8.82 -21.96
N GLY A 59 -8.45 -9.30 -22.11
CA GLY A 59 -9.52 -8.62 -22.85
C GLY A 59 -9.63 -9.04 -24.33
N ASP A 60 -8.63 -9.75 -24.86
CA ASP A 60 -8.66 -10.39 -26.18
C ASP A 60 -8.54 -11.91 -26.05
N GLU A 61 -9.69 -12.55 -25.83
CA GLU A 61 -9.77 -14.00 -25.63
C GLU A 61 -9.38 -14.79 -26.89
N VAL A 62 -9.54 -14.22 -28.10
CA VAL A 62 -9.15 -14.93 -29.33
C VAL A 62 -7.63 -15.03 -29.38
N TRP A 63 -6.93 -13.92 -29.14
CA TRP A 63 -5.47 -13.92 -29.07
C TRP A 63 -4.94 -14.86 -27.98
N ALA A 64 -5.53 -14.77 -26.78
CA ALA A 64 -5.10 -15.56 -25.63
C ALA A 64 -5.21 -17.08 -25.87
N LEU A 65 -6.30 -17.54 -26.49
CA LEU A 65 -6.52 -18.96 -26.80
C LEU A 65 -5.63 -19.47 -27.94
N ASP A 66 -5.25 -18.60 -28.88
CA ASP A 66 -4.34 -18.94 -29.98
C ASP A 66 -2.86 -18.98 -29.52
N HIS A 67 -2.54 -18.41 -28.35
CA HIS A 67 -1.18 -18.30 -27.79
C HIS A 67 -1.09 -18.79 -26.32
N LEU A 68 -1.64 -19.97 -26.01
CA LEU A 68 -1.63 -20.54 -24.65
C LEU A 68 -0.21 -20.84 -24.10
N ASP A 69 0.80 -20.89 -24.97
CA ASP A 69 2.21 -20.97 -24.61
C ASP A 69 2.81 -19.63 -24.15
N GLU A 70 2.15 -18.50 -24.47
CA GLU A 70 2.54 -17.14 -24.07
C GLU A 70 1.77 -16.65 -22.82
N HIS A 71 1.47 -17.56 -21.88
CA HIS A 71 0.70 -17.28 -20.68
C HIS A 71 1.51 -16.53 -19.60
N VAL A 72 0.81 -15.87 -18.68
CA VAL A 72 1.41 -15.35 -17.44
C VAL A 72 1.70 -16.51 -16.47
N SER A 73 2.91 -16.58 -15.93
CA SER A 73 3.30 -17.63 -14.98
C SER A 73 3.43 -17.10 -13.54
N LEU A 74 3.25 -18.00 -12.58
CA LEU A 74 3.47 -17.76 -11.16
C LEU A 74 4.35 -18.84 -10.55
N TYR A 75 5.17 -18.48 -9.56
CA TYR A 75 5.78 -19.47 -8.67
C TYR A 75 4.85 -19.82 -7.52
N LEU A 76 4.53 -21.11 -7.38
CA LEU A 76 3.73 -21.66 -6.29
C LEU A 76 4.55 -22.63 -5.43
N CYS A 77 4.17 -22.75 -4.16
CA CYS A 77 4.75 -23.73 -3.23
C CYS A 77 3.67 -24.69 -2.74
N SER A 78 3.91 -25.99 -2.84
CA SER A 78 3.00 -27.01 -2.30
C SER A 78 2.88 -26.89 -0.78
N ASP A 79 1.84 -27.52 -0.22
CA ASP A 79 1.77 -27.78 1.22
C ASP A 79 3.03 -28.52 1.71
N ARG A 80 3.35 -28.32 3.00
CA ARG A 80 4.39 -29.07 3.70
C ARG A 80 3.94 -30.51 3.93
N VAL A 81 4.64 -31.47 3.34
CA VAL A 81 4.31 -32.90 3.44
C VAL A 81 5.33 -33.61 4.33
N PRO A 82 4.94 -34.10 5.52
CA PRO A 82 5.83 -34.90 6.35
C PRO A 82 6.00 -36.31 5.76
N ALA A 83 7.22 -36.83 5.79
CA ALA A 83 7.52 -38.22 5.51
C ALA A 83 7.45 -39.04 6.80
N PHE A 84 6.62 -40.09 6.81
CA PHE A 84 6.47 -40.97 7.98
C PHE A 84 7.43 -42.17 7.96
N GLU A 85 8.01 -42.48 6.80
CA GLU A 85 8.95 -43.56 6.57
C GLU A 85 10.01 -43.14 5.55
N ASP A 86 11.15 -43.85 5.54
CA ASP A 86 12.15 -43.66 4.50
C ASP A 86 11.64 -44.23 3.17
N GLY A 87 11.86 -43.51 2.07
CA GLY A 87 11.49 -43.98 0.73
C GLY A 87 10.73 -42.94 -0.10
N PRO A 88 9.97 -43.38 -1.13
CA PRO A 88 9.30 -42.46 -2.05
C PRO A 88 8.13 -41.74 -1.37
N LEU A 89 8.23 -40.43 -1.22
CA LEU A 89 7.16 -39.54 -0.80
C LEU A 89 6.43 -38.98 -2.01
N LYS A 90 5.10 -39.05 -2.01
CA LYS A 90 4.23 -38.44 -3.02
C LYS A 90 3.67 -37.11 -2.53
N ILE A 91 3.90 -36.05 -3.30
CA ILE A 91 3.45 -34.69 -3.01
C ILE A 91 2.49 -34.26 -4.11
N HIS A 92 1.21 -34.04 -3.74
CA HIS A 92 0.18 -33.54 -4.63
C HIS A 92 0.26 -32.02 -4.72
N ILE A 93 0.89 -31.48 -5.76
CA ILE A 93 1.31 -30.07 -5.80
C ILE A 93 0.15 -29.09 -6.01
N MET A 94 -0.95 -29.54 -6.64
CA MET A 94 -2.17 -28.75 -6.83
C MET A 94 -3.14 -28.81 -5.65
N ARG A 95 -2.83 -29.58 -4.60
CA ARG A 95 -3.63 -29.55 -3.38
C ARG A 95 -3.54 -28.15 -2.77
N GLY A 96 -4.70 -27.56 -2.55
CA GLY A 96 -4.83 -26.24 -1.97
C GLY A 96 -5.09 -25.14 -2.99
N PHE A 97 -5.01 -25.38 -4.30
CA PHE A 97 -5.04 -24.34 -5.34
C PHE A 97 -6.28 -24.41 -6.24
N PHE A 98 -6.75 -23.26 -6.71
CA PHE A 98 -7.93 -23.18 -7.58
C PHE A 98 -7.58 -23.59 -9.01
N ALA A 99 -8.10 -24.74 -9.44
CA ALA A 99 -7.78 -25.35 -10.74
C ALA A 99 -8.24 -24.53 -11.96
N GLU A 100 -9.23 -23.64 -11.78
CA GLU A 100 -9.66 -22.75 -12.85
C GLU A 100 -8.76 -21.51 -12.98
N GLN A 101 -8.03 -21.15 -11.92
CA GLN A 101 -7.10 -20.03 -11.97
C GLN A 101 -5.73 -20.45 -12.50
N VAL A 102 -5.24 -21.64 -12.10
CA VAL A 102 -3.86 -22.06 -12.39
C VAL A 102 -3.74 -23.55 -12.69
N ARG A 103 -2.78 -23.90 -13.56
CA ARG A 103 -2.31 -25.29 -13.76
C ARG A 103 -0.79 -25.37 -13.58
N PRO A 104 -0.23 -26.50 -13.12
CA PRO A 104 1.22 -26.68 -13.16
C PRO A 104 1.73 -26.57 -14.60
N ASP A 105 2.79 -25.80 -14.80
CA ASP A 105 3.44 -25.67 -16.10
C ASP A 105 4.51 -26.76 -16.25
N THR A 106 4.12 -27.84 -16.93
CA THR A 106 4.99 -28.98 -17.24
C THR A 106 5.60 -28.89 -18.64
N ASP A 107 5.33 -27.81 -19.37
CA ASP A 107 5.80 -27.60 -20.73
C ASP A 107 7.24 -27.02 -20.74
N VAL A 108 7.71 -26.54 -19.59
CA VAL A 108 9.07 -26.05 -19.34
C VAL A 108 10.05 -27.15 -18.90
N ASP A 109 11.35 -26.82 -18.84
CA ASP A 109 12.34 -27.68 -18.17
C ASP A 109 12.09 -27.70 -16.65
N ILE A 110 11.23 -28.63 -16.22
CA ILE A 110 10.85 -28.80 -14.81
C ILE A 110 12.06 -29.10 -13.91
N LYS A 111 13.15 -29.68 -14.43
CA LYS A 111 14.36 -29.92 -13.64
C LYS A 111 15.15 -28.65 -13.38
N ARG A 112 15.02 -27.67 -14.26
CA ARG A 112 15.64 -26.35 -14.10
C ARG A 112 14.82 -25.42 -13.24
N TRP A 113 13.50 -25.42 -13.43
CA TRP A 113 12.62 -24.38 -12.92
C TRP A 113 11.72 -24.82 -11.75
N TRP A 114 11.64 -26.12 -11.45
CA TRP A 114 10.98 -26.60 -10.24
C TRP A 114 12.02 -27.13 -9.25
N GLN A 115 11.66 -27.15 -7.98
CA GLN A 115 12.55 -27.61 -6.92
C GLN A 115 11.78 -28.41 -5.87
N VAL A 116 12.31 -29.58 -5.50
CA VAL A 116 11.89 -30.29 -4.29
C VAL A 116 12.87 -29.93 -3.18
N ARG A 117 12.37 -29.47 -2.03
CA ARG A 117 13.20 -29.08 -0.89
C ARG A 117 12.79 -29.83 0.36
N ASP A 118 13.79 -30.38 1.05
CA ASP A 118 13.68 -30.86 2.41
C ASP A 118 13.67 -29.65 3.34
N ARG A 119 12.50 -29.30 3.86
CA ARG A 119 12.31 -28.16 4.76
C ARG A 119 12.85 -28.41 6.17
N THR A 120 13.18 -29.66 6.52
CA THR A 120 13.78 -29.99 7.81
C THR A 120 15.29 -29.70 7.80
N THR A 121 15.98 -30.02 6.71
CA THR A 121 17.43 -29.75 6.57
C THR A 121 17.75 -28.46 5.82
N GLY A 122 16.78 -27.92 5.08
CA GLY A 122 16.96 -26.85 4.12
C GLY A 122 17.58 -27.31 2.80
N GLY A 123 17.86 -28.60 2.61
CA GLY A 123 18.55 -29.12 1.42
C GLY A 123 17.64 -29.33 0.20
N VAL A 124 18.20 -29.13 -1.00
CA VAL A 124 17.54 -29.45 -2.28
C VAL A 124 17.60 -30.96 -2.54
N VAL A 125 16.49 -31.52 -3.01
CA VAL A 125 16.40 -32.93 -3.42
C VAL A 125 16.51 -33.02 -4.93
N GLU A 126 17.61 -33.60 -5.42
CA GLU A 126 17.93 -33.66 -6.86
C GLU A 126 17.12 -34.72 -7.63
N SER A 127 16.90 -35.88 -7.00
CA SER A 127 16.22 -37.01 -7.64
C SER A 127 14.73 -36.99 -7.33
N TRP A 128 13.89 -36.75 -8.33
CA TRP A 128 12.43 -36.80 -8.21
C TRP A 128 11.78 -36.98 -9.58
N THR A 129 10.49 -37.32 -9.63
CA THR A 129 9.72 -37.47 -10.88
C THR A 129 8.34 -36.84 -10.75
N VAL A 130 7.79 -36.37 -11.86
CA VAL A 130 6.40 -35.89 -11.97
C VAL A 130 5.56 -36.95 -12.69
N SER A 131 4.31 -37.11 -12.25
CA SER A 131 3.30 -37.93 -12.91
C SER A 131 1.92 -37.28 -12.78
N GLY A 132 1.01 -37.54 -13.71
CA GLY A 132 -0.30 -36.90 -13.76
C GLY A 132 -0.24 -35.52 -14.41
N GLU A 133 -1.40 -34.91 -14.63
CA GLU A 133 -1.56 -33.61 -15.29
C GLU A 133 -2.60 -32.78 -14.52
N GLY A 134 -2.55 -31.45 -14.68
CA GLY A 134 -3.48 -30.53 -14.03
C GLY A 134 -3.59 -30.77 -12.53
N VAL A 135 -4.81 -30.97 -12.03
CA VAL A 135 -5.11 -31.19 -10.61
C VAL A 135 -4.53 -32.49 -10.03
N ASP A 136 -4.27 -33.49 -10.89
CA ASP A 136 -3.75 -34.79 -10.49
C ASP A 136 -2.22 -34.86 -10.53
N CYS A 137 -1.53 -33.72 -10.73
CA CYS A 137 -0.08 -33.66 -10.77
C CYS A 137 0.55 -34.01 -9.40
N VAL A 138 1.43 -35.02 -9.42
CA VAL A 138 2.14 -35.55 -8.25
C VAL A 138 3.62 -35.58 -8.50
N VAL A 139 4.38 -35.01 -7.56
CA VAL A 139 5.84 -35.15 -7.49
C VAL A 139 6.18 -36.29 -6.54
N THR A 140 7.01 -37.24 -6.98
CA THR A 140 7.55 -38.31 -6.15
C THR A 140 9.04 -38.10 -5.93
N ALA A 141 9.46 -38.02 -4.66
CA ALA A 141 10.85 -37.78 -4.26
C ALA A 141 11.28 -38.77 -3.16
N PRO A 142 12.56 -39.18 -3.08
CA PRO A 142 13.08 -39.90 -1.93
C PRO A 142 13.04 -38.99 -0.71
N ALA A 143 12.58 -39.54 0.41
CA ALA A 143 12.40 -38.84 1.66
C ALA A 143 12.99 -39.62 2.84
N THR A 144 13.39 -38.89 3.87
CA THR A 144 13.83 -39.41 5.16
C THR A 144 12.70 -39.33 6.17
N ALA A 145 12.47 -40.39 6.94
CA ALA A 145 11.42 -40.43 7.96
C ALA A 145 11.58 -39.27 8.97
N GLY A 146 10.47 -38.58 9.27
CA GLY A 146 10.43 -37.43 10.17
C GLY A 146 10.78 -36.09 9.52
N HIS A 147 11.22 -36.08 8.25
CA HIS A 147 11.48 -34.85 7.52
C HIS A 147 10.21 -34.30 6.84
N VAL A 148 10.23 -33.02 6.48
CA VAL A 148 9.13 -32.32 5.82
C VAL A 148 9.59 -31.83 4.46
N TYR A 149 8.79 -32.04 3.42
CA TYR A 149 9.13 -31.69 2.04
C TYR A 149 8.10 -30.75 1.43
N THR A 150 8.55 -29.92 0.51
CA THR A 150 7.69 -29.10 -0.36
C THR A 150 8.21 -29.17 -1.79
N VAL A 151 7.33 -28.82 -2.74
CA VAL A 151 7.71 -28.55 -4.12
C VAL A 151 7.43 -27.09 -4.44
N THR A 152 8.44 -26.41 -4.96
CA THR A 152 8.29 -25.13 -5.65
C THR A 152 8.15 -25.40 -7.13
N PHE A 153 7.11 -24.88 -7.77
CA PHE A 153 6.81 -25.16 -9.18
C PHE A 153 6.25 -23.92 -9.89
N LEU A 154 6.51 -23.83 -11.20
CA LEU A 154 5.87 -22.86 -12.06
C LEU A 154 4.44 -23.30 -12.38
N ALA A 155 3.52 -22.35 -12.38
CA ALA A 155 2.14 -22.56 -12.76
C ALA A 155 1.73 -21.53 -13.82
N ALA A 156 1.05 -22.01 -14.86
CA ALA A 156 0.41 -21.17 -15.86
C ALA A 156 -0.89 -20.60 -15.30
N GLN A 157 -1.10 -19.29 -15.45
CA GLN A 157 -2.35 -18.63 -15.11
C GLN A 157 -3.35 -18.81 -16.24
N LEU A 158 -4.49 -19.44 -15.91
CA LEU A 158 -5.57 -19.75 -16.83
C LEU A 158 -6.72 -18.74 -16.78
N TRP A 159 -6.80 -17.96 -15.70
CA TRP A 159 -7.84 -16.96 -15.52
C TRP A 159 -7.22 -15.70 -14.95
N ASP A 160 -7.38 -14.57 -15.64
CA ASP A 160 -6.94 -13.27 -15.13
C ASP A 160 -7.50 -13.04 -13.72
N THR A 161 -6.65 -12.55 -12.83
CA THR A 161 -6.93 -12.56 -11.39
C THR A 161 -7.93 -11.46 -11.01
N THR A 162 -7.79 -10.25 -11.55
CA THR A 162 -8.78 -9.17 -11.34
C THR A 162 -10.11 -9.54 -11.99
N GLN A 163 -10.09 -10.06 -13.22
CA GLN A 163 -11.31 -10.46 -13.92
C GLN A 163 -12.04 -11.60 -13.21
N MET A 164 -11.32 -12.58 -12.67
CA MET A 164 -11.89 -13.65 -11.83
C MET A 164 -12.58 -13.09 -10.59
N TYR A 165 -11.94 -12.14 -9.88
CA TYR A 165 -12.55 -11.48 -8.74
C TYR A 165 -13.85 -10.76 -9.14
N ASN A 166 -13.82 -9.96 -10.22
CA ASN A 166 -15.00 -9.24 -10.70
C ASN A 166 -16.11 -10.19 -11.16
N TYR A 167 -15.76 -11.27 -11.87
CA TYR A 167 -16.69 -12.26 -12.39
C TYR A 167 -17.44 -12.96 -11.24
N THR A 168 -16.72 -13.39 -10.22
CA THR A 168 -17.28 -14.08 -9.06
C THR A 168 -18.07 -13.16 -8.14
N THR A 169 -17.58 -11.92 -7.93
CA THR A 169 -18.23 -10.94 -7.04
C THR A 169 -19.55 -10.42 -7.62
N ASN A 170 -19.61 -10.22 -8.93
CA ASN A 170 -20.79 -9.68 -9.62
C ASN A 170 -21.72 -10.75 -10.18
N HIS A 171 -21.49 -12.03 -9.87
CA HIS A 171 -22.30 -13.15 -10.36
C HIS A 171 -22.41 -13.22 -11.90
N TRP A 172 -21.31 -12.92 -12.60
CA TRP A 172 -21.25 -12.88 -14.06
C TRP A 172 -21.44 -14.25 -14.72
N GLU A 173 -21.46 -15.35 -13.96
CA GLU A 173 -21.94 -16.65 -14.44
C GLU A 173 -23.39 -16.61 -14.95
N ASN A 174 -24.18 -15.62 -14.54
CA ASN A 174 -25.56 -15.43 -14.96
C ASN A 174 -25.71 -14.47 -16.16
N ASP A 175 -24.63 -13.84 -16.62
CA ASP A 175 -24.62 -12.94 -17.77
C ASP A 175 -24.00 -13.65 -18.98
N PRO A 176 -24.79 -13.99 -20.02
CA PRO A 176 -24.29 -14.74 -21.18
C PRO A 176 -23.32 -13.93 -22.05
N THR A 177 -23.19 -12.61 -21.83
CA THR A 177 -22.20 -11.76 -22.52
C THR A 177 -20.83 -11.81 -21.86
N ARG A 178 -20.74 -12.36 -20.64
CA ARG A 178 -19.51 -12.49 -19.87
C ARG A 178 -18.86 -13.84 -20.09
N ARG A 179 -17.55 -13.82 -20.18
CA ARG A 179 -16.68 -14.99 -20.25
C ARG A 179 -15.52 -14.81 -19.28
N LYS A 180 -14.90 -15.92 -18.92
CA LYS A 180 -13.61 -15.92 -18.22
C LYS A 180 -12.56 -15.45 -19.21
N GLU A 181 -11.62 -14.64 -18.76
CA GLU A 181 -10.56 -14.10 -19.60
C GLU A 181 -9.23 -14.76 -19.27
N HIS A 182 -8.55 -15.29 -20.29
CA HIS A 182 -7.19 -15.79 -20.16
C HIS A 182 -6.19 -14.62 -20.23
N PRO A 183 -5.15 -14.59 -19.36
CA PRO A 183 -4.10 -13.60 -19.45
C PRO A 183 -3.02 -14.02 -20.46
N PHE A 184 -2.27 -13.04 -20.98
CA PHE A 184 -1.12 -13.26 -21.86
C PHE A 184 0.07 -12.37 -21.46
N ASP A 185 1.29 -12.89 -21.57
CA ASP A 185 2.53 -12.24 -21.14
C ASP A 185 3.20 -11.49 -22.30
N VAL A 186 3.43 -10.19 -22.10
CA VAL A 186 4.08 -9.34 -23.11
C VAL A 186 5.56 -9.65 -23.28
N VAL A 187 6.20 -10.45 -22.42
CA VAL A 187 7.61 -10.88 -22.61
C VAL A 187 7.83 -11.50 -23.99
N TYR A 188 6.82 -12.20 -24.51
CA TYR A 188 6.86 -12.84 -25.81
C TYR A 188 6.71 -11.80 -26.93
N PRO A 189 7.59 -11.79 -27.95
CA PRO A 189 7.56 -10.78 -29.01
C PRO A 189 6.26 -10.73 -29.82
N ALA A 190 5.57 -11.86 -30.02
CA ALA A 190 4.31 -11.89 -30.75
C ALA A 190 3.21 -11.16 -29.96
N THR A 191 2.98 -11.56 -28.70
CA THR A 191 2.04 -10.86 -27.81
C THR A 191 2.40 -9.38 -27.65
N TRP A 192 3.68 -9.02 -27.56
CA TRP A 192 4.08 -7.61 -27.49
C TRP A 192 3.66 -6.78 -28.72
N ASN A 193 3.87 -7.33 -29.92
CA ASN A 193 3.49 -6.64 -31.14
C ASN A 193 1.96 -6.52 -31.23
N HIS A 194 1.24 -7.59 -30.88
CA HIS A 194 -0.23 -7.59 -30.83
C HIS A 194 -0.79 -6.51 -29.90
N VAL A 195 -0.26 -6.38 -28.68
CA VAL A 195 -0.73 -5.36 -27.71
C VAL A 195 -0.53 -3.93 -28.24
N GLN A 196 0.60 -3.65 -28.89
CA GLN A 196 0.86 -2.34 -29.49
C GLN A 196 -0.06 -2.04 -30.68
N GLU A 197 -0.22 -2.99 -31.59
CA GLU A 197 -1.08 -2.86 -32.76
C GLU A 197 -2.55 -2.71 -32.34
N SER A 198 -3.01 -3.55 -31.40
CA SER A 198 -4.36 -3.51 -30.86
C SER A 198 -4.68 -2.18 -30.16
N LEU A 199 -3.74 -1.63 -29.39
CA LEU A 199 -3.92 -0.30 -28.78
C LEU A 199 -4.04 0.79 -29.86
N SER A 200 -3.17 0.76 -30.88
CA SER A 200 -3.22 1.74 -31.97
C SER A 200 -4.54 1.66 -32.75
N ASP A 201 -4.97 0.46 -33.12
CA ASP A 201 -6.21 0.23 -33.87
C ASP A 201 -7.43 0.60 -33.04
N TRP A 202 -7.42 0.28 -31.75
CA TRP A 202 -8.49 0.67 -30.84
C TRP A 202 -8.59 2.19 -30.69
N LEU A 203 -7.46 2.88 -30.55
CA LEU A 203 -7.41 4.35 -30.52
C LEU A 203 -7.99 4.98 -31.79
N ASP A 204 -7.71 4.41 -32.96
CA ASP A 204 -8.29 4.86 -34.24
C ASP A 204 -9.81 4.63 -34.30
N ALA A 205 -10.29 3.56 -33.68
CA ALA A 205 -11.71 3.23 -33.63
C ALA A 205 -12.51 4.03 -32.58
N HIS A 206 -11.84 4.68 -31.61
CA HIS A 206 -12.46 5.38 -30.48
C HIS A 206 -12.03 6.86 -30.46
N PRO A 207 -12.39 7.66 -31.48
CA PRO A 207 -12.00 9.06 -31.59
C PRO A 207 -12.55 9.94 -30.46
N GLU A 208 -13.58 9.48 -29.76
CA GLU A 208 -14.22 10.15 -28.63
C GLU A 208 -13.44 10.06 -27.32
N VAL A 209 -12.50 9.11 -27.18
CA VAL A 209 -11.71 8.94 -25.95
C VAL A 209 -10.64 10.02 -25.87
N ASP A 210 -10.51 10.68 -24.72
CA ASP A 210 -9.45 11.66 -24.43
C ASP A 210 -8.31 11.06 -23.59
N VAL A 211 -8.65 10.13 -22.68
CA VAL A 211 -7.71 9.50 -21.74
C VAL A 211 -7.82 7.99 -21.81
N VAL A 212 -6.70 7.33 -22.11
CA VAL A 212 -6.56 5.88 -21.96
C VAL A 212 -6.23 5.58 -20.51
N ARG A 213 -7.17 4.97 -19.80
CA ARG A 213 -6.99 4.52 -18.42
C ARG A 213 -6.52 3.06 -18.43
N PHE A 214 -5.21 2.88 -18.48
CA PHE A 214 -4.56 1.58 -18.30
C PHE A 214 -4.94 1.00 -16.94
N THR A 215 -5.61 -0.16 -16.94
CA THR A 215 -6.11 -0.84 -15.72
C THR A 215 -5.67 -2.31 -15.67
N THR A 216 -4.38 -2.61 -15.55
CA THR A 216 -3.25 -1.68 -15.47
C THR A 216 -2.31 -1.95 -16.65
N PHE A 217 -1.19 -2.61 -16.42
CA PHE A 217 -0.24 -2.99 -17.47
C PHE A 217 -0.10 -4.50 -17.53
N PHE A 218 1.06 -5.05 -17.17
CA PHE A 218 1.44 -6.40 -17.59
C PHE A 218 1.33 -7.43 -16.46
N TYR A 219 1.93 -7.17 -15.29
CA TYR A 219 2.05 -8.15 -14.22
C TYR A 219 1.19 -7.80 -13.01
N HIS A 220 0.31 -8.74 -12.65
CA HIS A 220 -0.55 -8.65 -11.47
C HIS A 220 0.28 -8.74 -10.19
N PHE A 221 -0.19 -8.10 -9.12
CA PHE A 221 0.34 -8.36 -7.78
C PHE A 221 0.11 -9.83 -7.38
N THR A 222 0.86 -10.35 -6.40
CA THR A 222 0.74 -11.78 -6.11
C THR A 222 -0.61 -12.08 -5.46
N LEU A 223 -1.49 -12.77 -6.17
CA LEU A 223 -2.81 -13.18 -5.67
C LEU A 223 -3.23 -14.50 -6.29
N TYR A 224 -3.53 -15.49 -5.44
CA TYR A 224 -4.05 -16.78 -5.88
C TYR A 224 -5.03 -17.39 -4.88
N PHE A 225 -5.87 -18.29 -5.38
CA PHE A 225 -7.07 -18.77 -4.70
C PHE A 225 -6.98 -20.26 -4.36
N ASN A 226 -7.75 -20.68 -3.36
CA ASN A 226 -7.89 -22.06 -2.95
C ASN A 226 -8.98 -22.80 -3.74
N GLN A 227 -9.15 -24.11 -3.51
CA GLN A 227 -10.13 -24.91 -4.27
C GLN A 227 -11.59 -24.50 -4.07
N GLN A 228 -11.89 -23.59 -3.14
CA GLN A 228 -13.22 -23.03 -2.92
C GLN A 228 -13.37 -21.63 -3.57
N ALA A 229 -12.46 -21.24 -4.47
CA ALA A 229 -12.41 -19.92 -5.08
C ALA A 229 -12.36 -18.78 -4.03
N LYS A 230 -11.68 -19.03 -2.91
CA LYS A 230 -11.38 -18.00 -1.90
C LYS A 230 -9.90 -17.66 -1.91
N GLU A 231 -9.57 -16.42 -1.61
CA GLU A 231 -8.19 -15.97 -1.49
C GLU A 231 -7.38 -16.95 -0.61
N LYS A 232 -6.26 -17.44 -1.14
CA LYS A 232 -5.29 -18.30 -0.43
C LYS A 232 -4.07 -17.49 0.00
N PHE A 233 -3.64 -16.56 -0.83
CA PHE A 233 -2.51 -15.68 -0.59
C PHE A 233 -2.70 -14.39 -1.36
N VAL A 234 -2.33 -13.28 -0.73
CA VAL A 234 -2.29 -11.95 -1.35
C VAL A 234 -1.07 -11.20 -0.83
N ASP A 235 -0.33 -10.57 -1.74
CA ASP A 235 0.58 -9.48 -1.45
C ASP A 235 0.46 -8.46 -2.59
N TRP A 236 -0.06 -7.28 -2.26
CA TRP A 236 -0.29 -6.20 -3.22
C TRP A 236 1.00 -5.66 -3.86
N PHE A 237 2.16 -5.98 -3.28
CA PHE A 237 3.50 -5.65 -3.78
C PHE A 237 4.28 -6.85 -4.31
N GLY A 238 3.69 -8.05 -4.28
CA GLY A 238 4.40 -9.30 -4.51
C GLY A 238 4.76 -9.52 -5.97
N TYR A 239 5.99 -10.00 -6.22
CA TYR A 239 6.54 -10.25 -7.55
C TYR A 239 6.39 -11.71 -8.04
N SER A 240 5.72 -12.59 -7.29
CA SER A 240 5.60 -14.01 -7.66
C SER A 240 4.77 -14.26 -8.92
N ALA A 241 3.97 -13.27 -9.36
CA ALA A 241 3.18 -13.30 -10.61
C ALA A 241 3.81 -12.46 -11.74
N SER A 242 5.09 -12.11 -11.60
CA SER A 242 5.88 -11.38 -12.60
C SER A 242 7.06 -12.21 -13.09
N VAL A 243 6.85 -13.51 -13.25
CA VAL A 243 7.88 -14.48 -13.64
C VAL A 243 7.47 -15.20 -14.92
N SER A 244 8.45 -15.51 -15.76
CA SER A 244 8.32 -16.40 -16.90
C SER A 244 9.71 -16.90 -17.28
N VAL A 245 9.81 -18.06 -17.94
CA VAL A 245 11.13 -18.63 -18.31
C VAL A 245 11.96 -17.62 -19.13
N PRO A 246 11.44 -16.96 -20.17
CA PRO A 246 12.22 -15.99 -20.94
C PRO A 246 12.71 -14.81 -20.09
N LEU A 247 11.88 -14.32 -19.17
CA LEU A 247 12.22 -13.19 -18.30
C LEU A 247 13.33 -13.58 -17.30
N MET A 248 13.23 -14.79 -16.73
CA MET A 248 14.25 -15.32 -15.82
C MET A 248 15.57 -15.59 -16.55
N GLU A 249 15.55 -16.19 -17.73
CA GLU A 249 16.75 -16.42 -18.54
C GLU A 249 17.43 -15.10 -18.94
N ALA A 250 16.65 -14.08 -19.30
CA ALA A 250 17.17 -12.75 -19.58
C ALA A 250 17.82 -12.11 -18.34
N PHE A 251 17.23 -12.29 -17.15
CA PHE A 251 17.83 -11.86 -15.89
C PHE A 251 19.15 -12.57 -15.59
N GLU A 252 19.23 -13.90 -15.77
CA GLU A 252 20.48 -14.64 -15.57
C GLU A 252 21.57 -14.17 -16.54
N ALA A 253 21.19 -13.93 -17.80
CA ALA A 253 22.11 -13.47 -18.84
C ALA A 253 22.64 -12.06 -18.56
N GLU A 254 21.81 -11.15 -18.04
CA GLU A 254 22.21 -9.78 -17.72
C GLU A 254 23.05 -9.69 -16.44
N THR A 255 22.65 -10.41 -15.40
CA THR A 255 23.20 -10.23 -14.05
C THR A 255 24.26 -11.27 -13.68
N GLY A 256 24.28 -12.41 -14.37
CA GLY A 256 25.04 -13.60 -13.98
C GLY A 256 24.46 -14.32 -12.74
N TRP A 257 23.33 -13.86 -12.21
CA TRP A 257 22.66 -14.51 -11.09
C TRP A 257 21.91 -15.74 -11.57
N ARG A 258 22.26 -16.91 -11.03
CA ARG A 258 21.52 -18.14 -11.30
C ARG A 258 20.31 -18.22 -10.38
N VAL A 259 19.13 -17.97 -10.92
CA VAL A 259 17.83 -18.09 -10.29
C VAL A 259 17.67 -19.48 -9.67
N ASP A 260 17.38 -19.48 -8.37
CA ASP A 260 16.84 -20.60 -7.61
C ASP A 260 15.32 -20.38 -7.43
N PRO A 261 14.43 -21.35 -7.68
CA PRO A 261 13.00 -21.19 -7.41
C PRO A 261 12.70 -20.73 -5.97
N GLU A 262 13.57 -21.06 -5.00
CA GLU A 262 13.49 -20.60 -3.62
C GLU A 262 13.65 -19.07 -3.48
N ASP A 263 14.34 -18.42 -4.42
CA ASP A 263 14.50 -16.97 -4.46
C ASP A 263 13.15 -16.24 -4.61
N PHE A 264 12.12 -16.89 -5.17
CA PHE A 264 10.77 -16.35 -5.32
C PHE A 264 9.82 -16.76 -4.19
N VAL A 265 9.79 -18.05 -3.84
CA VAL A 265 8.85 -18.54 -2.82
C VAL A 265 9.30 -18.26 -1.39
N ASP A 266 10.59 -17.99 -1.16
CA ASP A 266 11.17 -17.55 0.12
C ASP A 266 10.61 -18.34 1.32
N ALA A 267 10.92 -19.64 1.37
CA ALA A 267 10.44 -20.58 2.38
C ALA A 267 8.91 -20.72 2.52
N GLY A 268 8.16 -20.30 1.49
CA GLY A 268 6.70 -20.24 1.46
C GLY A 268 6.12 -18.89 1.90
N TYR A 269 6.95 -17.87 2.14
CA TYR A 269 6.51 -16.51 2.44
C TYR A 269 6.34 -15.64 1.20
N HIS A 270 6.73 -16.15 0.01
CA HIS A 270 6.54 -15.51 -1.28
C HIS A 270 7.07 -14.07 -1.36
N ASN A 271 8.22 -13.84 -0.72
CA ASN A 271 8.85 -12.53 -0.64
C ASN A 271 7.92 -11.44 -0.11
N SER A 272 7.10 -11.77 0.89
CA SER A 272 6.17 -10.82 1.50
C SER A 272 6.86 -9.49 1.80
N SER A 273 6.20 -8.36 1.55
CA SER A 273 6.71 -7.02 1.87
C SER A 273 7.10 -6.82 3.35
N PHE A 274 6.62 -7.68 4.26
CA PHE A 274 6.98 -7.70 5.67
C PHE A 274 8.33 -8.36 5.94
N ARG A 275 8.88 -9.12 4.99
CA ARG A 275 10.20 -9.75 5.12
C ARG A 275 11.28 -8.79 4.61
N PRO A 276 12.42 -8.69 5.31
CA PRO A 276 13.55 -7.93 4.78
C PRO A 276 13.88 -8.40 3.37
N PRO A 277 13.92 -7.50 2.38
CA PRO A 277 14.12 -7.89 1.00
C PRO A 277 15.50 -8.53 0.83
N SER A 278 15.53 -9.66 0.13
CA SER A 278 16.80 -10.30 -0.23
C SER A 278 17.51 -9.49 -1.32
N ARG A 279 18.83 -9.66 -1.44
CA ARG A 279 19.60 -9.07 -2.55
C ARG A 279 19.10 -9.53 -3.92
N PHE A 280 18.62 -10.77 -4.01
CA PHE A 280 17.98 -11.28 -5.23
C PHE A 280 16.72 -10.46 -5.53
N LEU A 281 15.81 -10.34 -4.57
CA LEU A 281 14.52 -9.69 -4.78
C LEU A 281 14.71 -8.24 -5.22
N LEU A 282 15.63 -7.50 -4.60
CA LEU A 282 15.95 -6.13 -5.02
C LEU A 282 16.47 -6.09 -6.47
N ALA A 283 17.36 -7.00 -6.85
CA ALA A 283 17.87 -7.08 -8.22
C ALA A 283 16.77 -7.48 -9.23
N TRP A 284 15.86 -8.38 -8.83
CA TRP A 284 14.72 -8.80 -9.64
C TRP A 284 13.73 -7.65 -9.85
N ILE A 285 13.39 -6.92 -8.78
CA ILE A 285 12.54 -5.71 -8.85
C ILE A 285 13.15 -4.70 -9.83
N ASP A 286 14.44 -4.41 -9.70
CA ASP A 286 15.12 -3.45 -10.56
C ASP A 286 15.11 -3.91 -12.04
N PHE A 287 15.33 -5.21 -12.29
CA PHE A 287 15.30 -5.79 -13.64
C PHE A 287 13.90 -5.77 -14.26
N VAL A 288 12.88 -6.26 -13.55
CA VAL A 288 11.49 -6.23 -14.00
C VAL A 288 11.03 -4.79 -14.20
N SER A 289 11.46 -3.87 -13.35
CA SER A 289 11.11 -2.45 -13.50
C SER A 289 11.67 -1.84 -14.77
N ARG A 290 12.93 -2.14 -15.14
CA ARG A 290 13.48 -1.73 -16.45
C ARG A 290 12.66 -2.28 -17.62
N PHE A 291 12.29 -3.55 -17.56
CA PHE A 291 11.48 -4.19 -18.60
C PHE A 291 10.08 -3.55 -18.71
N VAL A 292 9.37 -3.41 -17.59
CA VAL A 292 8.01 -2.89 -17.54
C VAL A 292 7.99 -1.42 -17.96
N THR A 293 8.82 -0.56 -17.34
CA THR A 293 8.83 0.88 -17.65
C THR A 293 9.18 1.16 -19.11
N ASN A 294 10.05 0.36 -19.74
CA ASN A 294 10.34 0.49 -21.17
C ASN A 294 9.11 0.24 -22.05
N ARG A 295 8.32 -0.80 -21.73
CA ARG A 295 7.10 -1.14 -22.48
C ARG A 295 5.95 -0.19 -22.18
N VAL A 296 5.79 0.21 -20.92
CA VAL A 296 4.84 1.26 -20.53
C VAL A 296 5.11 2.53 -21.32
N ARG A 297 6.37 2.98 -21.38
CA ARG A 297 6.76 4.15 -22.18
C ARG A 297 6.31 4.01 -23.62
N ARG A 298 6.48 2.84 -24.23
CA ARG A 298 6.07 2.63 -25.62
C ARG A 298 4.55 2.72 -25.82
N LEU A 299 3.75 2.20 -24.88
CA LEU A 299 2.29 2.34 -24.93
C LEU A 299 1.84 3.80 -24.72
N VAL A 300 2.50 4.53 -23.81
CA VAL A 300 2.29 5.97 -23.60
C VAL A 300 2.60 6.75 -24.88
N GLU A 301 3.73 6.47 -25.55
CA GLU A 301 4.08 7.09 -26.82
C GLU A 301 3.00 6.86 -27.90
N ILE A 302 2.42 5.66 -27.97
CA ILE A 302 1.29 5.37 -28.89
C ILE A 302 0.07 6.24 -28.57
N CYS A 303 -0.29 6.38 -27.28
CA CYS A 303 -1.37 7.28 -26.86
C CYS A 303 -1.09 8.72 -27.26
N HIS A 304 0.12 9.22 -26.98
CA HIS A 304 0.54 10.60 -27.28
C HIS A 304 0.57 10.88 -28.79
N ASP A 305 1.04 9.93 -29.60
CA ASP A 305 1.05 10.02 -31.07
C ASP A 305 -0.37 10.17 -31.64
N LYS A 306 -1.37 9.61 -30.96
CA LYS A 306 -2.81 9.75 -31.26
C LYS A 306 -3.48 10.91 -30.52
N GLY A 307 -2.71 11.73 -29.80
CA GLY A 307 -3.20 12.90 -29.06
C GLY A 307 -4.07 12.56 -27.85
N ARG A 308 -3.84 11.41 -27.22
CA ARG A 308 -4.54 10.96 -25.99
C ARG A 308 -3.62 11.04 -24.80
N GLU A 309 -4.19 11.24 -23.62
CA GLU A 309 -3.42 11.06 -22.38
C GLU A 309 -3.39 9.59 -21.96
N ALA A 310 -2.31 9.19 -21.30
CA ALA A 310 -2.10 7.88 -20.72
C ALA A 310 -2.15 7.99 -19.19
N MET A 311 -3.16 7.36 -18.60
CA MET A 311 -3.36 7.29 -17.14
C MET A 311 -3.16 5.86 -16.66
N MET A 312 -2.37 5.68 -15.60
CA MET A 312 -2.16 4.40 -14.93
C MET A 312 -3.10 4.26 -13.72
N PHE A 313 -3.73 3.10 -13.57
CA PHE A 313 -4.33 2.71 -12.30
C PHE A 313 -3.28 2.13 -11.33
N LEU A 314 -3.22 2.64 -10.11
CA LEU A 314 -2.38 2.09 -9.04
C LEU A 314 -3.08 0.89 -8.39
N GLY A 315 -2.94 -0.27 -9.02
CA GLY A 315 -3.54 -1.55 -8.61
C GLY A 315 -3.49 -2.57 -9.75
N ASP A 316 -4.11 -3.74 -9.56
CA ASP A 316 -4.18 -4.81 -10.57
C ASP A 316 -2.78 -5.17 -11.13
N ASN A 317 -2.59 -5.04 -12.45
CA ASN A 317 -1.33 -5.34 -13.16
C ASN A 317 -0.27 -4.23 -13.07
N TRP A 318 0.03 -3.74 -11.86
CA TRP A 318 0.96 -2.61 -11.63
C TRP A 318 2.41 -3.02 -11.31
N ILE A 319 2.70 -4.30 -11.12
CA ILE A 319 4.02 -4.75 -10.69
C ILE A 319 5.10 -4.40 -11.73
N GLY A 320 6.25 -3.91 -11.26
CA GLY A 320 7.35 -3.41 -12.08
C GLY A 320 7.25 -1.93 -12.46
N THR A 321 6.09 -1.28 -12.29
CA THR A 321 6.00 0.17 -12.58
C THR A 321 6.82 1.02 -11.60
N GLU A 322 6.86 0.61 -10.33
CA GLU A 322 7.61 1.25 -9.23
C GLU A 322 7.43 2.78 -9.21
N PRO A 323 6.24 3.32 -8.85
CA PRO A 323 5.91 4.74 -9.00
C PRO A 323 6.80 5.73 -8.24
N TYR A 324 7.49 5.25 -7.20
CA TYR A 324 8.46 6.01 -6.42
C TYR A 324 9.92 5.74 -6.83
N GLY A 325 10.13 4.91 -7.84
CA GLY A 325 11.44 4.61 -8.42
C GLY A 325 11.85 5.60 -9.51
N GLU A 326 13.15 5.69 -9.78
CA GLU A 326 13.74 6.67 -10.70
C GLU A 326 13.25 6.53 -12.15
N LEU A 327 12.91 5.30 -12.57
CA LEU A 327 12.50 5.01 -13.94
C LEU A 327 11.05 5.43 -14.25
N PHE A 328 10.20 5.60 -13.23
CA PHE A 328 8.78 5.85 -13.42
C PHE A 328 8.50 7.13 -14.21
N ALA A 329 9.19 8.23 -13.87
CA ALA A 329 9.04 9.50 -14.57
C ALA A 329 9.44 9.42 -16.06
N THR A 330 10.29 8.45 -16.44
CA THR A 330 10.73 8.27 -17.84
C THR A 330 9.67 7.62 -18.73
N THR A 331 8.60 7.08 -18.13
CA THR A 331 7.49 6.47 -18.87
C THR A 331 6.64 7.50 -19.63
N GLY A 332 6.63 8.75 -19.16
CA GLY A 332 5.76 9.79 -19.72
C GLY A 332 4.28 9.65 -19.34
N ILE A 333 3.93 8.78 -18.40
CA ILE A 333 2.56 8.67 -17.87
C ILE A 333 2.07 10.06 -17.44
N ASP A 334 0.86 10.42 -17.88
CA ASP A 334 0.30 11.73 -17.61
C ASP A 334 -0.29 11.81 -16.21
N ALA A 335 -0.90 10.72 -15.76
CA ALA A 335 -1.54 10.66 -14.45
C ALA A 335 -1.55 9.28 -13.83
N VAL A 336 -1.60 9.26 -12.50
CA VAL A 336 -1.92 8.06 -11.73
C VAL A 336 -3.26 8.26 -11.04
N VAL A 337 -4.15 7.29 -11.24
CA VAL A 337 -5.40 7.16 -10.47
C VAL A 337 -5.29 5.98 -9.53
N GLY A 338 -5.70 6.11 -8.28
CA GLY A 338 -5.62 5.01 -7.31
C GLY A 338 -6.85 4.91 -6.41
N SER A 339 -6.94 3.80 -5.69
CA SER A 339 -8.00 3.56 -4.72
C SER A 339 -7.75 4.35 -3.44
N VAL A 340 -8.68 5.22 -3.05
CA VAL A 340 -8.58 5.95 -1.78
C VAL A 340 -9.46 5.28 -0.74
N GLY A 341 -8.83 4.60 0.22
CA GLY A 341 -9.52 3.94 1.34
C GLY A 341 -9.14 4.47 2.72
N SER A 342 -8.09 5.28 2.82
CA SER A 342 -7.55 5.83 4.07
C SER A 342 -6.69 7.07 3.79
N ALA A 343 -6.13 7.67 4.84
CA ALA A 343 -5.20 8.79 4.68
C ALA A 343 -3.88 8.32 4.03
N ALA A 344 -3.33 7.18 4.46
CA ALA A 344 -2.09 6.64 3.90
C ALA A 344 -2.24 6.26 2.41
N THR A 345 -3.34 5.60 2.03
CA THR A 345 -3.59 5.25 0.62
C THR A 345 -3.85 6.48 -0.25
N CYS A 346 -4.42 7.55 0.30
CA CYS A 346 -4.49 8.84 -0.38
C CYS A 346 -3.08 9.40 -0.67
N ARG A 347 -2.18 9.39 0.33
CA ARG A 347 -0.80 9.88 0.17
C ARG A 347 0.04 9.01 -0.76
N MET A 348 -0.21 7.71 -0.79
CA MET A 348 0.39 6.78 -1.77
C MET A 348 0.12 7.19 -3.22
N ILE A 349 -0.94 7.96 -3.46
CA ILE A 349 -1.29 8.48 -4.79
C ILE A 349 -0.80 9.93 -4.93
N SER A 350 -1.14 10.82 -3.98
CA SER A 350 -0.86 12.25 -4.11
C SER A 350 0.63 12.62 -3.98
N ASP A 351 1.45 11.73 -3.41
CA ASP A 351 2.91 11.93 -3.32
C ASP A 351 3.67 11.37 -4.53
N ILE A 352 3.01 10.70 -5.49
CA ILE A 352 3.70 10.10 -6.65
C ILE A 352 4.38 11.21 -7.48
N PRO A 353 5.71 11.13 -7.66
CA PRO A 353 6.43 12.09 -8.49
C PRO A 353 6.32 11.75 -9.98
N GLY A 354 6.71 12.71 -10.83
CA GLY A 354 6.94 12.44 -12.26
C GLY A 354 5.68 12.34 -13.14
N VAL A 355 4.50 12.65 -12.60
CA VAL A 355 3.24 12.73 -13.35
C VAL A 355 2.69 14.15 -13.38
N ARG A 356 1.84 14.46 -14.37
CA ARG A 356 1.24 15.81 -14.51
C ARG A 356 0.14 16.05 -13.48
N TYR A 357 -0.61 15.01 -13.13
CA TYR A 357 -1.66 15.10 -12.12
C TYR A 357 -1.96 13.74 -11.46
N THR A 358 -2.59 13.79 -10.29
CA THR A 358 -3.00 12.60 -9.52
C THR A 358 -4.52 12.58 -9.27
N GLU A 359 -5.12 11.40 -9.32
CA GLU A 359 -6.57 11.23 -9.14
C GLU A 359 -6.89 10.18 -8.05
N GLY A 360 -7.72 10.56 -7.09
CA GLY A 360 -8.22 9.63 -6.07
C GLY A 360 -9.58 9.07 -6.44
N ARG A 361 -9.69 7.75 -6.61
CA ARG A 361 -10.98 7.05 -6.79
C ARG A 361 -11.49 6.60 -5.42
N PHE A 362 -12.51 7.27 -4.93
CA PHE A 362 -13.04 7.10 -3.58
C PHE A 362 -13.91 5.84 -3.44
N LEU A 363 -13.91 5.30 -2.22
CA LEU A 363 -14.88 4.31 -1.75
C LEU A 363 -16.18 4.98 -1.25
N PRO A 364 -17.32 4.25 -1.24
CA PRO A 364 -17.49 2.88 -1.74
C PRO A 364 -17.41 2.79 -3.27
N TYR A 365 -16.93 1.65 -3.76
CA TYR A 365 -17.13 1.30 -5.17
C TYR A 365 -18.60 0.95 -5.38
N PHE A 366 -19.19 1.35 -6.51
CA PHE A 366 -20.63 1.20 -6.74
C PHE A 366 -21.00 -0.23 -7.13
N PHE A 367 -20.85 -1.15 -6.18
CA PHE A 367 -21.06 -2.59 -6.33
C PHE A 367 -22.15 -3.13 -5.39
N PRO A 368 -22.75 -4.29 -5.71
CA PRO A 368 -23.82 -4.87 -4.91
C PRO A 368 -23.42 -5.32 -3.49
N ASP A 369 -22.13 -5.36 -3.16
CA ASP A 369 -21.62 -5.69 -1.83
C ASP A 369 -21.90 -4.58 -0.80
N VAL A 370 -21.85 -3.32 -1.23
CA VAL A 370 -22.22 -2.13 -0.43
C VAL A 370 -23.62 -1.64 -0.77
N PHE A 371 -24.01 -1.64 -2.05
CA PHE A 371 -25.30 -1.13 -2.50
C PHE A 371 -26.39 -2.20 -2.43
N ASN A 372 -26.73 -2.61 -1.20
CA ASN A 372 -27.80 -3.56 -0.88
C ASN A 372 -28.51 -3.20 0.43
N ASP A 373 -29.58 -3.93 0.78
CA ASP A 373 -30.41 -3.68 1.97
C ASP A 373 -29.67 -3.67 3.32
N LYS A 374 -28.44 -4.20 3.39
CA LYS A 374 -27.62 -4.28 4.61
C LYS A 374 -26.42 -3.33 4.60
N GLY A 375 -26.13 -2.69 3.48
CA GLY A 375 -24.99 -1.79 3.36
C GLY A 375 -25.28 -0.38 3.87
N ASP A 376 -24.21 0.38 4.07
CA ASP A 376 -24.27 1.80 4.48
C ASP A 376 -23.36 2.64 3.57
N PRO A 377 -23.80 2.92 2.32
CA PRO A 377 -22.96 3.63 1.36
C PRO A 377 -22.64 5.06 1.81
N VAL A 378 -23.53 5.72 2.57
CA VAL A 378 -23.31 7.05 3.13
C VAL A 378 -22.25 7.03 4.24
N GLY A 379 -22.34 6.07 5.16
CA GLY A 379 -21.34 5.88 6.22
C GLY A 379 -19.96 5.55 5.68
N GLU A 380 -19.88 4.72 4.65
CA GLU A 380 -18.61 4.39 3.99
C GLU A 380 -18.02 5.61 3.26
N ALA A 381 -18.84 6.38 2.52
CA ALA A 381 -18.39 7.62 1.88
C ALA A 381 -17.89 8.66 2.91
N ASN A 382 -18.57 8.77 4.05
CA ASN A 382 -18.16 9.64 5.15
C ASN A 382 -16.82 9.21 5.76
N THR A 383 -16.64 7.92 6.01
CA THR A 383 -15.39 7.37 6.54
C THR A 383 -14.23 7.60 5.58
N SER A 384 -14.43 7.23 4.31
CA SER A 384 -13.48 7.42 3.21
C SER A 384 -13.07 8.89 3.06
N TRP A 385 -14.05 9.80 3.01
CA TRP A 385 -13.79 11.24 2.88
C TRP A 385 -13.08 11.84 4.09
N VAL A 386 -13.56 11.60 5.31
CA VAL A 386 -12.97 12.20 6.51
C VAL A 386 -11.52 11.74 6.69
N GLN A 387 -11.22 10.47 6.43
CA GLN A 387 -9.85 9.96 6.50
C GLN A 387 -8.97 10.55 5.40
N ALA A 388 -9.40 10.48 4.13
CA ALA A 388 -8.61 10.97 3.00
C ALA A 388 -8.43 12.50 3.01
N ARG A 389 -9.43 13.26 3.47
CA ARG A 389 -9.37 14.73 3.54
C ARG A 389 -8.20 15.19 4.39
N ARG A 390 -7.89 14.48 5.49
CA ARG A 390 -6.71 14.78 6.32
C ARG A 390 -5.43 14.77 5.49
N ALA A 391 -5.29 13.77 4.61
CA ALA A 391 -4.17 13.67 3.67
C ALA A 391 -4.22 14.71 2.56
N ILE A 392 -5.39 14.93 1.92
CA ILE A 392 -5.56 15.94 0.85
C ILE A 392 -5.16 17.33 1.32
N VAL A 393 -5.51 17.67 2.56
CA VAL A 393 -5.17 18.96 3.18
C VAL A 393 -3.65 19.12 3.34
N ARG A 394 -2.87 18.04 3.44
CA ARG A 394 -1.40 18.09 3.50
C ARG A 394 -0.77 18.02 2.12
N LYS A 395 -1.24 17.10 1.30
CA LYS A 395 -0.82 16.90 -0.08
C LYS A 395 -2.05 16.71 -0.98
N PRO A 396 -2.43 17.73 -1.76
CA PRO A 396 -3.66 17.70 -2.53
C PRO A 396 -3.60 16.65 -3.65
N LEU A 397 -4.75 16.01 -3.90
CA LEU A 397 -5.03 15.37 -5.18
C LEU A 397 -5.47 16.44 -6.18
N ASP A 398 -5.14 16.26 -7.46
CA ASP A 398 -5.62 17.17 -8.50
C ASP A 398 -7.09 16.91 -8.84
N ARG A 399 -7.51 15.65 -8.72
CA ARG A 399 -8.85 15.19 -9.07
C ARG A 399 -9.33 14.13 -8.09
N ILE A 400 -10.64 14.04 -7.93
CA ILE A 400 -11.29 12.90 -7.27
C ILE A 400 -12.27 12.24 -8.24
N GLY A 401 -12.72 11.04 -7.91
CA GLY A 401 -13.75 10.37 -8.69
C GLY A 401 -14.30 9.15 -7.97
N TYR A 402 -15.25 8.50 -8.62
CA TYR A 402 -15.84 7.25 -8.15
C TYR A 402 -15.78 6.18 -9.25
N GLY A 403 -16.15 4.95 -8.94
CA GLY A 403 -16.17 3.86 -9.91
C GLY A 403 -17.23 2.82 -9.56
N GLY A 404 -17.59 1.98 -10.53
CA GLY A 404 -18.63 0.95 -10.41
C GLY A 404 -19.82 1.23 -11.32
N TYR A 405 -20.98 0.67 -10.96
CA TYR A 405 -22.24 0.81 -11.70
C TYR A 405 -23.01 2.05 -11.23
N LEU A 406 -23.14 3.05 -12.10
CA LEU A 406 -23.81 4.30 -11.72
C LEU A 406 -25.31 4.08 -11.43
N SER A 407 -25.96 3.10 -12.07
CA SER A 407 -27.36 2.78 -11.81
C SER A 407 -27.61 2.31 -10.37
N LEU A 408 -26.64 1.65 -9.73
CA LEU A 408 -26.75 1.25 -8.33
C LEU A 408 -26.65 2.47 -7.40
N ALA A 409 -25.68 3.35 -7.63
CA ALA A 409 -25.54 4.57 -6.85
C ALA A 409 -26.75 5.50 -7.00
N ASN A 410 -27.28 5.65 -8.22
CA ASN A 410 -28.42 6.52 -8.52
C ASN A 410 -29.73 6.08 -7.84
N GLN A 411 -29.84 4.83 -7.41
CA GLN A 411 -30.97 4.34 -6.60
C GLN A 411 -30.93 4.80 -5.14
N ASN A 412 -29.85 5.48 -4.71
CA ASN A 412 -29.61 5.91 -3.34
C ASN A 412 -29.46 7.45 -3.25
N PRO A 413 -30.58 8.21 -3.14
CA PRO A 413 -30.55 9.68 -3.16
C PRO A 413 -29.67 10.31 -2.08
N ASP A 414 -29.75 9.81 -0.84
CA ASP A 414 -28.93 10.32 0.28
C ASP A 414 -27.42 10.16 0.01
N PHE A 415 -27.04 9.09 -0.68
CA PHE A 415 -25.67 8.87 -1.11
C PHE A 415 -25.26 9.86 -2.21
N MET A 416 -26.11 10.04 -3.22
CA MET A 416 -25.87 11.00 -4.31
C MET A 416 -25.72 12.44 -3.78
N ASP A 417 -26.57 12.84 -2.84
CA ASP A 417 -26.47 14.13 -2.16
C ASP A 417 -25.16 14.26 -1.39
N ARG A 418 -24.73 13.19 -0.70
CA ARG A 418 -23.47 13.22 0.04
C ARG A 418 -22.25 13.31 -0.85
N ILE A 419 -22.17 12.56 -1.94
CA ILE A 419 -21.03 12.66 -2.87
C ILE A 419 -20.98 14.02 -3.58
N ALA A 420 -22.13 14.67 -3.82
CA ALA A 420 -22.19 16.03 -4.34
C ALA A 420 -21.55 17.03 -3.35
N GLN A 421 -21.82 16.87 -2.05
CA GLN A 421 -21.18 17.67 -1.00
C GLN A 421 -19.66 17.41 -0.96
N ILE A 422 -19.22 16.14 -0.98
CA ILE A 422 -17.80 15.77 -0.99
C ILE A 422 -17.07 16.40 -2.18
N CYS A 423 -17.67 16.33 -3.37
CA CYS A 423 -17.13 16.96 -4.57
C CYS A 423 -16.94 18.47 -4.37
N GLN A 424 -17.91 19.15 -3.76
CA GLN A 424 -17.82 20.58 -3.49
C GLN A 424 -16.81 20.92 -2.38
N GLU A 425 -16.72 20.11 -1.32
CA GLU A 425 -15.71 20.27 -0.26
C GLU A 425 -14.30 20.12 -0.83
N SER A 426 -14.07 19.11 -1.69
CA SER A 426 -12.79 18.89 -2.38
C SER A 426 -12.38 20.09 -3.23
N ARG A 427 -13.30 20.63 -4.03
CA ARG A 427 -13.05 21.84 -4.82
C ARG A 427 -12.78 23.08 -3.97
N ASP A 428 -13.54 23.28 -2.89
CA ASP A 428 -13.32 24.40 -1.98
C ASP A 428 -11.92 24.35 -1.34
N ILE A 429 -11.44 23.15 -0.99
CA ILE A 429 -10.07 22.95 -0.51
C ILE A 429 -9.05 23.33 -1.58
N TRP A 430 -9.21 22.82 -2.80
CA TRP A 430 -8.27 23.07 -3.89
C TRP A 430 -8.23 24.57 -4.28
N GLU A 431 -9.39 25.22 -4.41
CA GLU A 431 -9.48 26.62 -4.83
C GLU A 431 -8.90 27.59 -3.81
N ARG A 432 -9.18 27.38 -2.52
CA ARG A 432 -8.71 28.28 -1.46
C ARG A 432 -7.25 28.07 -1.10
N SER A 433 -6.75 26.84 -1.21
CA SER A 433 -5.32 26.56 -1.09
C SER A 433 -4.53 26.94 -2.35
N GLY A 434 -5.21 27.12 -3.49
CA GLY A 434 -4.55 27.29 -4.80
C GLY A 434 -3.76 26.05 -5.24
N GLY A 435 -4.15 24.87 -4.76
CA GLY A 435 -3.41 23.62 -4.95
C GLY A 435 -2.03 23.59 -4.28
N LYS A 436 -1.77 24.48 -3.31
CA LYS A 436 -0.53 24.53 -2.53
C LYS A 436 -0.62 23.62 -1.31
N THR A 437 0.54 23.28 -0.74
CA THR A 437 0.63 22.57 0.54
C THR A 437 0.63 23.59 1.69
N PRO A 438 0.05 23.25 2.86
CA PRO A 438 0.12 24.11 4.03
C PRO A 438 1.54 24.11 4.62
N ARG A 439 1.79 25.02 5.54
CA ARG A 439 3.00 25.05 6.36
C ARG A 439 3.15 23.73 7.13
N THR A 440 4.38 23.25 7.17
CA THR A 440 4.79 22.07 7.94
C THR A 440 5.80 22.46 9.02
N ALA A 441 6.10 21.52 9.91
CA ALA A 441 7.10 21.72 10.94
C ALA A 441 8.46 22.12 10.31
N PRO A 442 9.24 22.99 10.98
CA PRO A 442 10.56 23.46 10.54
C PRO A 442 11.68 22.40 10.63
N PHE A 443 11.33 21.12 10.56
CA PHE A 443 12.22 19.96 10.51
C PHE A 443 11.49 18.80 9.83
N ARG A 444 12.23 17.85 9.25
CA ARG A 444 11.67 16.67 8.58
C ARG A 444 11.61 15.47 9.52
N VAL A 445 10.69 14.55 9.23
CA VAL A 445 10.57 13.25 9.91
C VAL A 445 11.04 12.15 8.96
N GLY A 446 12.00 11.35 9.37
CA GLY A 446 12.50 10.20 8.61
C GLY A 446 11.87 8.90 9.07
N ILE A 447 11.18 8.17 8.19
CA ILE A 447 10.68 6.82 8.46
C ILE A 447 11.72 5.81 7.98
N LEU A 448 12.34 5.10 8.93
CA LEU A 448 13.41 4.13 8.66
C LEU A 448 12.88 2.69 8.63
N ASN A 449 13.06 2.01 7.49
CA ASN A 449 12.76 0.59 7.30
C ASN A 449 13.63 -0.02 6.17
N CYS A 450 13.52 -1.31 5.86
CA CYS A 450 14.35 -1.94 4.82
C CYS A 450 14.00 -1.57 3.37
N TRP A 451 12.93 -0.81 3.12
CA TRP A 451 12.46 -0.47 1.77
C TRP A 451 12.69 0.98 1.39
N GLY A 452 12.74 1.90 2.37
CA GLY A 452 12.90 3.33 2.14
C GLY A 452 11.89 3.90 1.15
N ALA A 453 12.35 4.83 0.30
CA ALA A 453 11.52 5.56 -0.65
C ALA A 453 10.75 4.66 -1.64
N ARG A 454 11.26 3.46 -1.95
CA ARG A 454 10.62 2.50 -2.85
C ARG A 454 9.23 2.09 -2.37
N ARG A 455 8.94 2.18 -1.07
CA ARG A 455 7.64 1.84 -0.47
C ARG A 455 7.06 3.01 0.32
N THR A 456 7.21 4.23 -0.20
CA THR A 456 6.56 5.45 0.31
C THR A 456 5.05 5.24 0.47
N TRP A 457 4.54 5.37 1.70
CA TRP A 457 3.14 5.10 2.12
C TRP A 457 2.63 3.66 1.95
N MET A 458 3.52 2.72 1.62
CA MET A 458 3.18 1.34 1.26
C MET A 458 3.48 0.32 2.36
N THR A 459 4.02 0.77 3.51
CA THR A 459 4.41 -0.12 4.62
C THR A 459 3.22 -0.62 5.43
N HIS A 460 3.38 -1.75 6.14
CA HIS A 460 2.36 -2.34 7.03
C HIS A 460 1.05 -2.72 6.32
N MET A 461 1.09 -2.95 5.00
CA MET A 461 -0.05 -3.32 4.18
C MET A 461 0.20 -4.66 3.49
N VAL A 462 -0.82 -5.53 3.46
CA VAL A 462 -0.77 -6.82 2.77
C VAL A 462 -1.67 -6.77 1.53
N ALA A 463 -3.00 -6.70 1.73
CA ALA A 463 -3.94 -6.25 0.71
C ALA A 463 -4.23 -4.76 0.85
N HIS A 464 -4.54 -4.12 -0.27
CA HIS A 464 -4.79 -2.69 -0.33
C HIS A 464 -5.92 -2.24 0.61
N ALA A 465 -5.63 -1.32 1.53
CA ALA A 465 -6.58 -0.72 2.47
C ALA A 465 -7.35 -1.71 3.37
N LEU A 466 -6.84 -2.93 3.60
CA LEU A 466 -7.46 -3.90 4.50
C LEU A 466 -6.79 -3.93 5.87
N TYR A 467 -7.61 -4.12 6.91
CA TYR A 467 -7.16 -4.25 8.28
C TYR A 467 -6.56 -5.65 8.55
N TYR A 468 -5.40 -5.66 9.21
CA TYR A 468 -4.79 -6.88 9.74
C TYR A 468 -4.44 -6.67 11.21
N LYS A 469 -4.93 -7.55 12.09
CA LYS A 469 -4.66 -7.50 13.55
C LYS A 469 -3.16 -7.39 13.84
N GLN A 470 -2.33 -8.08 13.06
CA GLN A 470 -0.89 -8.17 13.22
C GLN A 470 -0.15 -6.88 12.82
N ALA A 471 -0.69 -6.11 11.87
CA ALA A 471 -0.09 -4.86 11.42
C ALA A 471 -0.67 -3.62 12.13
N ALA A 472 -1.88 -3.76 12.71
CA ALA A 472 -2.63 -2.68 13.33
C ALA A 472 -1.84 -1.83 14.35
N PRO A 473 -1.00 -2.41 15.24
CA PRO A 473 -0.23 -1.60 16.20
C PRO A 473 0.77 -0.64 15.54
N CYS A 474 1.22 -0.89 14.31
CA CYS A 474 2.24 -0.07 13.66
C CYS A 474 1.68 0.75 12.48
N LEU A 475 0.62 0.26 11.80
CA LEU A 475 -0.02 0.94 10.68
C LEU A 475 -0.54 2.33 11.05
N GLY A 476 -1.00 2.52 12.29
CA GLY A 476 -1.54 3.80 12.72
C GLY A 476 -0.51 4.94 12.77
N VAL A 477 0.79 4.64 12.83
CA VAL A 477 1.85 5.63 12.66
C VAL A 477 1.77 6.28 11.28
N VAL A 478 1.66 5.44 10.24
CA VAL A 478 1.57 5.90 8.84
C VAL A 478 0.25 6.65 8.61
N GLU A 479 -0.88 6.12 9.10
CA GLU A 479 -2.19 6.79 8.97
C GLU A 479 -2.28 8.12 9.72
N ALA A 480 -1.61 8.25 10.88
CA ALA A 480 -1.51 9.52 11.58
C ALA A 480 -0.69 10.52 10.77
N LEU A 481 0.54 10.17 10.41
CA LEU A 481 1.47 11.02 9.67
C LEU A 481 0.93 11.53 8.34
N ALA A 482 0.11 10.72 7.66
CA ALA A 482 -0.52 11.10 6.40
C ALA A 482 -1.31 12.42 6.51
N GLY A 483 -1.90 12.69 7.68
CA GLY A 483 -2.68 13.90 7.98
C GLY A 483 -2.01 14.93 8.91
N LEU A 484 -0.79 14.67 9.40
CA LEU A 484 -0.07 15.59 10.29
C LEU A 484 0.80 16.59 9.50
N PRO A 485 1.11 17.78 10.06
CA PRO A 485 1.83 18.84 9.36
C PRO A 485 3.35 18.61 9.33
N PHE A 486 3.78 17.49 8.78
CA PHE A 486 5.18 17.11 8.65
C PHE A 486 5.56 16.81 7.22
N ASP A 487 6.76 17.27 6.88
CA ASP A 487 7.48 16.77 5.73
C ASP A 487 8.15 15.43 6.09
N ILE A 488 7.90 14.40 5.28
CA ILE A 488 8.33 13.03 5.55
C ILE A 488 9.36 12.59 4.52
N ASP A 489 10.45 12.00 4.99
CA ASP A 489 11.40 11.25 4.17
C ASP A 489 11.31 9.76 4.51
N TRP A 490 11.35 8.92 3.48
CA TRP A 490 11.31 7.46 3.63
C TRP A 490 12.72 6.94 3.40
N LEU A 491 13.36 6.51 4.48
CA LEU A 491 14.77 6.15 4.51
C LEU A 491 14.93 4.64 4.59
N ASP A 492 15.94 4.12 3.92
CA ASP A 492 16.43 2.77 4.13
C ASP A 492 17.70 2.72 4.98
N PHE A 493 18.22 1.52 5.21
CA PHE A 493 19.43 1.34 6.01
C PHE A 493 20.71 1.68 5.26
N ASP A 494 20.69 1.74 3.93
CA ASP A 494 21.81 2.24 3.15
C ASP A 494 21.93 3.77 3.33
N ASP A 495 20.81 4.50 3.34
CA ASP A 495 20.79 5.93 3.70
C ASP A 495 21.46 6.17 5.09
N ILE A 496 21.14 5.33 6.08
CA ILE A 496 21.68 5.46 7.45
C ILE A 496 23.16 5.09 7.53
N ARG A 497 23.67 4.22 6.65
CA ARG A 497 25.11 3.91 6.59
C ARG A 497 25.93 5.13 6.18
N ASP A 498 25.37 5.98 5.32
CA ASP A 498 25.98 7.24 4.89
C ASP A 498 25.82 8.38 5.91
N GLY A 499 24.87 8.24 6.84
CA GLY A 499 24.59 9.19 7.91
C GLY A 499 23.14 9.68 7.86
N VAL A 500 22.59 10.06 9.02
CA VAL A 500 21.24 10.65 9.05
C VAL A 500 21.25 11.99 8.29
N PRO A 501 20.36 12.21 7.29
CA PRO A 501 20.34 13.46 6.55
C PRO A 501 20.10 14.68 7.46
N GLU A 502 20.81 15.79 7.21
CA GLU A 502 20.85 16.97 8.10
C GLU A 502 19.47 17.60 8.36
N ALA A 503 18.54 17.49 7.40
CA ALA A 503 17.20 18.04 7.52
C ALA A 503 16.28 17.22 8.45
N ILE A 504 16.65 15.98 8.79
CA ILE A 504 15.86 15.11 9.66
C ILE A 504 16.03 15.57 11.12
N GLY A 505 14.92 16.01 11.72
CA GLY A 505 14.86 16.28 13.15
C GLY A 505 14.53 15.04 13.98
N VAL A 506 13.73 14.13 13.42
CA VAL A 506 13.27 12.92 14.11
C VAL A 506 13.29 11.72 13.18
N LEU A 507 13.92 10.63 13.62
CA LEU A 507 13.81 9.31 12.99
C LEU A 507 12.72 8.49 13.68
N ILE A 508 11.93 7.75 12.91
CA ILE A 508 10.93 6.81 13.40
C ILE A 508 11.24 5.42 12.84
N ASN A 509 11.37 4.43 13.71
CA ASN A 509 11.41 3.02 13.35
C ASN A 509 10.20 2.32 13.98
N THR A 510 9.34 1.74 13.13
CA THR A 510 8.05 1.16 13.54
C THR A 510 7.85 -0.18 12.86
N GLY A 511 7.51 -1.21 13.63
CA GLY A 511 7.25 -2.54 13.09
C GLY A 511 7.36 -3.65 14.13
N ALA A 512 6.86 -4.84 13.78
CA ALA A 512 7.03 -6.04 14.59
C ALA A 512 8.44 -6.63 14.46
N ALA A 513 8.87 -7.40 15.45
CA ALA A 513 10.20 -8.01 15.52
C ALA A 513 10.55 -8.82 14.26
N GLY A 514 11.73 -8.57 13.70
CA GLY A 514 12.26 -9.35 12.57
C GLY A 514 11.58 -9.06 11.22
N THR A 515 10.77 -8.01 11.12
CA THR A 515 10.16 -7.57 9.86
C THR A 515 11.03 -6.54 9.14
N ALA A 516 10.79 -6.33 7.84
CA ALA A 516 11.37 -5.25 7.06
C ALA A 516 11.14 -3.87 7.70
N PHE A 517 10.03 -3.69 8.41
CA PHE A 517 9.65 -2.41 8.98
C PHE A 517 10.39 -2.10 10.29
N SER A 518 10.61 -3.10 11.16
CA SER A 518 11.49 -2.93 12.31
C SER A 518 12.97 -2.94 11.94
N GLY A 519 13.34 -3.44 10.76
CA GLY A 519 14.71 -3.44 10.22
C GLY A 519 15.45 -4.77 10.36
N ALA A 520 14.97 -5.67 11.21
CA ALA A 520 15.49 -7.03 11.36
C ALA A 520 17.04 -7.10 11.40
N GLN A 521 17.66 -7.86 10.50
CA GLN A 521 19.10 -8.10 10.45
C GLN A 521 19.93 -6.84 10.17
N GLU A 522 19.33 -5.75 9.66
CA GLU A 522 20.06 -4.50 9.41
C GLU A 522 20.64 -3.92 10.71
N TRP A 523 20.00 -4.19 11.85
CA TRP A 523 20.50 -3.80 13.17
C TRP A 523 21.69 -4.63 13.65
N ALA A 524 22.10 -5.68 12.94
CA ALA A 524 23.38 -6.34 13.18
C ALA A 524 24.58 -5.45 12.82
N ASP A 525 24.38 -4.46 11.95
CA ASP A 525 25.42 -3.53 11.51
C ASP A 525 25.73 -2.50 12.59
N VAL A 526 26.93 -2.59 13.17
CA VAL A 526 27.39 -1.68 14.22
C VAL A 526 27.53 -0.23 13.73
N ALA A 527 27.76 -0.01 12.43
CA ALA A 527 27.84 1.33 11.86
C ALA A 527 26.47 2.01 11.87
N VAL A 528 25.42 1.29 11.46
CA VAL A 528 24.03 1.76 11.54
C VAL A 528 23.67 2.14 12.97
N GLN A 529 23.96 1.27 13.95
CA GLN A 529 23.68 1.57 15.35
C GLN A 529 24.45 2.81 15.85
N ALA A 530 25.74 2.92 15.50
CA ALA A 530 26.58 4.04 15.91
C ALA A 530 26.11 5.37 15.27
N THR A 531 25.66 5.34 14.02
CA THR A 531 25.08 6.50 13.34
C THR A 531 23.85 7.00 14.08
N VAL A 532 22.89 6.12 14.38
CA VAL A 532 21.64 6.53 15.07
C VAL A 532 21.94 7.04 16.48
N ARG A 533 22.82 6.36 17.24
CA ARG A 533 23.26 6.85 18.57
C ARG A 533 23.89 8.24 18.48
N THR A 534 24.77 8.48 17.50
CA THR A 534 25.45 9.76 17.32
C THR A 534 24.47 10.87 16.95
N PHE A 535 23.51 10.56 16.07
CA PHE A 535 22.44 11.48 15.69
C PHE A 535 21.63 11.92 16.92
N VAL A 536 21.16 10.97 17.74
CA VAL A 536 20.40 11.30 18.95
C VAL A 536 21.27 12.05 19.96
N ALA A 537 22.48 11.57 20.23
CA ALA A 537 23.38 12.22 21.20
C ALA A 537 23.69 13.69 20.88
N ARG A 538 23.57 14.10 19.60
CA ARG A 538 23.79 15.47 19.11
C ARG A 538 22.50 16.30 18.94
N GLY A 539 21.39 15.87 19.52
CA GLY A 539 20.14 16.62 19.53
C GLY A 539 19.05 16.09 18.59
N GLY A 540 19.31 15.01 17.85
CA GLY A 540 18.29 14.33 17.05
C GLY A 540 17.25 13.61 17.90
N GLY A 541 16.04 13.43 17.36
CA GLY A 541 14.98 12.65 17.98
C GLY A 541 14.89 11.22 17.44
N PHE A 542 14.60 10.23 18.29
CA PHE A 542 14.31 8.86 17.85
C PHE A 542 13.00 8.35 18.44
N ILE A 543 12.07 7.89 17.60
CA ILE A 543 10.81 7.29 18.04
C ILE A 543 10.78 5.83 17.61
N GLY A 544 10.61 4.95 18.59
CA GLY A 544 10.42 3.53 18.37
C GLY A 544 8.97 3.13 18.65
N VAL A 545 8.32 2.45 17.69
CA VAL A 545 6.93 1.96 17.86
C VAL A 545 6.86 0.45 17.62
N GLY A 546 6.23 -0.29 18.56
CA GLY A 546 6.16 -1.74 18.51
C GLY A 546 7.49 -2.36 18.95
N GLU A 547 8.24 -2.93 18.02
CA GLU A 547 9.49 -3.65 18.31
C GLU A 547 10.67 -3.05 17.54
N PRO A 548 10.99 -1.77 17.78
CA PRO A 548 12.01 -1.02 17.06
C PRO A 548 13.40 -1.59 17.34
N SER A 549 14.27 -1.58 16.34
CA SER A 549 15.66 -2.07 16.50
C SER A 549 15.80 -3.50 17.02
N TYR A 550 14.77 -4.33 16.88
CA TYR A 550 14.77 -5.69 17.41
C TYR A 550 15.77 -6.59 16.65
N TRP A 551 16.83 -6.97 17.34
CA TRP A 551 17.82 -7.95 16.89
C TRP A 551 18.57 -8.50 18.10
N PRO A 552 18.02 -9.48 18.85
CA PRO A 552 18.58 -9.86 20.14
C PRO A 552 20.05 -10.24 20.11
N GLY A 553 20.81 -9.76 21.09
CA GLY A 553 22.20 -10.13 21.31
C GLY A 553 22.92 -9.15 22.22
N ASP A 554 24.07 -9.56 22.74
CA ASP A 554 24.92 -8.75 23.63
C ASP A 554 24.18 -8.17 24.85
N GLY A 555 23.15 -8.87 25.33
CA GLY A 555 22.37 -8.49 26.51
C GLY A 555 21.18 -7.57 26.26
N ALA A 556 20.83 -7.28 25.00
CA ALA A 556 19.64 -6.48 24.65
C ALA A 556 18.80 -7.14 23.55
N CYS A 557 17.49 -6.95 23.58
CA CYS A 557 16.58 -7.33 22.48
C CYS A 557 16.49 -6.22 21.43
N PHE A 558 16.30 -4.98 21.88
CA PHE A 558 16.38 -3.77 21.09
C PHE A 558 17.84 -3.29 21.04
N ARG A 559 18.42 -3.22 19.85
CA ARG A 559 19.82 -2.78 19.67
C ARG A 559 20.06 -1.33 20.03
N LEU A 560 19.00 -0.54 20.11
CA LEU A 560 18.99 0.83 20.59
C LEU A 560 18.26 0.97 21.93
N SER A 561 18.25 -0.07 22.78
CA SER A 561 17.64 0.01 24.12
C SER A 561 18.26 1.10 24.98
N ASP A 562 19.56 1.39 24.79
CA ASP A 562 20.26 2.50 25.43
C ASP A 562 19.80 3.88 24.94
N VAL A 563 19.31 3.98 23.71
CA VAL A 563 18.69 5.20 23.18
C VAL A 563 17.27 5.33 23.72
N LEU A 564 16.47 4.26 23.63
CA LEU A 564 15.05 4.24 23.97
C LEU A 564 14.77 4.25 25.48
N GLY A 565 15.72 3.84 26.31
CA GLY A 565 15.52 3.66 27.75
C GLY A 565 14.73 2.39 28.12
N VAL A 566 14.31 1.61 27.12
CA VAL A 566 13.51 0.40 27.32
C VAL A 566 14.03 -0.75 26.48
N ASP A 567 13.69 -1.97 26.89
CA ASP A 567 13.97 -3.19 26.15
C ASP A 567 12.81 -4.18 26.24
N ARG A 568 12.82 -5.19 25.38
CA ARG A 568 11.82 -6.26 25.36
C ARG A 568 12.23 -7.43 26.26
N GLU A 569 11.38 -7.80 27.20
CA GLU A 569 11.54 -9.05 27.95
C GLU A 569 11.03 -10.25 27.13
N ILE A 570 11.84 -11.30 27.04
CA ILE A 570 11.56 -12.53 26.28
C ILE A 570 11.78 -13.81 27.09
N GLY A 571 11.90 -13.69 28.41
CA GLY A 571 12.19 -14.74 29.39
C GLY A 571 13.66 -14.83 29.79
N TRP A 572 14.56 -14.09 29.13
CA TRP A 572 16.02 -14.20 29.35
C TRP A 572 16.51 -13.35 30.52
N SER A 573 15.82 -12.25 30.85
CA SER A 573 16.24 -11.32 31.90
C SER A 573 15.40 -11.36 33.18
N LEU A 574 14.50 -12.35 33.34
CA LEU A 574 13.60 -12.49 34.51
C LEU A 574 14.30 -12.56 35.87
N SER A 575 15.61 -12.86 35.91
CA SER A 575 16.40 -12.82 37.16
C SER A 575 16.92 -11.42 37.52
N THR A 576 16.63 -10.41 36.70
CA THR A 576 17.03 -9.02 36.89
C THR A 576 15.80 -8.24 37.35
N ASP A 577 15.83 -7.77 38.60
CA ASP A 577 14.79 -6.86 39.07
C ASP A 577 14.89 -5.51 38.33
N ARG A 578 13.74 -5.01 37.89
CA ARG A 578 13.60 -3.72 37.20
C ARG A 578 12.61 -2.85 37.96
N TYR A 579 12.92 -1.56 38.09
CA TYR A 579 12.11 -0.62 38.86
C TYR A 579 11.68 0.54 37.94
N PRO A 580 10.45 0.51 37.39
CA PRO A 580 9.94 1.59 36.54
C PRO A 580 9.83 2.92 37.29
N ASN A 581 10.36 3.99 36.69
CA ASN A 581 10.17 5.36 37.15
C ASN A 581 8.93 5.96 36.47
N VAL A 582 7.75 5.74 37.06
CA VAL A 582 6.47 6.22 36.51
C VAL A 582 6.27 7.70 36.85
N VAL A 583 5.94 8.50 35.84
CA VAL A 583 5.66 9.93 36.00
C VAL A 583 4.16 10.22 35.92
N ASP A 584 3.68 11.16 36.74
CA ASP A 584 2.25 11.47 36.84
C ASP A 584 1.74 12.30 35.65
N SER A 585 2.61 13.07 34.98
CA SER A 585 2.24 13.92 33.86
C SER A 585 3.41 14.15 32.91
N HIS A 586 3.09 14.25 31.62
CA HIS A 586 4.05 14.56 30.58
C HIS A 586 3.37 15.23 29.40
N PHE A 587 4.09 16.11 28.68
CA PHE A 587 3.57 16.84 27.52
C PHE A 587 2.89 15.91 26.49
N ILE A 588 3.51 14.75 26.20
CA ILE A 588 3.03 13.80 25.21
C ILE A 588 1.63 13.25 25.56
N THR A 589 1.40 12.88 26.83
CA THR A 589 0.18 12.18 27.29
C THR A 589 -0.84 13.12 27.95
N GLU A 590 -0.55 14.41 28.10
CA GLU A 590 -1.43 15.36 28.80
C GLU A 590 -2.84 15.42 28.20
N GLY A 591 -3.82 14.89 28.93
CA GLY A 591 -5.23 14.86 28.52
C GLY A 591 -5.55 13.88 27.39
N LEU A 592 -4.71 12.88 27.15
CA LEU A 592 -4.86 11.87 26.11
C LEU A 592 -4.71 10.47 26.70
N SER A 593 -5.38 9.51 26.09
CA SER A 593 -5.22 8.08 26.38
C SER A 593 -4.50 7.41 25.21
N LEU A 594 -3.55 6.54 25.50
CA LEU A 594 -2.90 5.73 24.49
C LEU A 594 -3.71 4.44 24.28
N ASP A 595 -4.02 4.14 23.02
CA ASP A 595 -4.42 2.79 22.62
C ASP A 595 -3.18 2.13 21.99
N VAL A 596 -2.68 1.03 22.56
CA VAL A 596 -1.55 0.28 21.99
C VAL A 596 -1.97 -0.79 20.99
N GLY A 597 -3.28 -0.96 20.80
CA GLY A 597 -3.86 -1.91 19.86
C GLY A 597 -3.94 -3.34 20.39
N PRO A 598 -4.30 -4.28 19.50
CA PRO A 598 -4.68 -5.64 19.91
C PRO A 598 -3.50 -6.55 20.26
N LEU A 599 -2.27 -6.06 20.07
CA LEU A 599 -1.01 -6.78 20.31
C LEU A 599 0.01 -5.75 20.80
N ALA A 600 0.62 -5.98 21.95
CA ALA A 600 1.69 -5.18 22.50
C ALA A 600 2.80 -6.09 23.04
N PRO A 601 4.09 -5.75 22.84
CA PRO A 601 5.20 -6.49 23.43
C PRO A 601 5.28 -6.26 24.94
N GLU A 602 6.01 -7.16 25.61
CA GLU A 602 6.37 -7.05 27.03
C GLU A 602 7.65 -6.22 27.18
N ILE A 603 7.55 -5.06 27.82
CA ILE A 603 8.58 -4.03 27.81
C ILE A 603 8.98 -3.64 29.22
N VAL A 604 10.28 -3.57 29.43
CA VAL A 604 10.92 -3.27 30.72
C VAL A 604 11.87 -2.09 30.58
N PRO A 605 12.08 -1.30 31.65
CA PRO A 605 13.06 -0.22 31.63
C PRO A 605 14.48 -0.78 31.68
N VAL A 606 15.43 -0.10 31.02
CA VAL A 606 16.86 -0.48 31.10
C VAL A 606 17.65 0.34 32.11
N CYS A 607 17.20 1.55 32.43
CA CYS A 607 17.82 2.48 33.37
C CYS A 607 16.77 3.24 34.21
N GLU A 608 17.20 3.82 35.34
CA GLU A 608 16.34 4.61 36.24
C GLU A 608 15.95 5.97 35.65
N ASP A 609 16.74 6.49 34.69
CA ASP A 609 16.52 7.76 34.01
C ASP A 609 15.41 7.70 32.94
N THR A 610 14.83 6.52 32.70
CA THR A 610 13.70 6.36 31.77
C THR A 610 12.41 6.80 32.45
N GLU A 611 11.77 7.83 31.92
CA GLU A 611 10.47 8.29 32.40
C GLU A 611 9.38 7.44 31.76
N VAL A 612 8.69 6.65 32.57
CA VAL A 612 7.59 5.78 32.13
C VAL A 612 6.29 6.59 32.17
N LEU A 613 5.76 6.87 30.98
CA LEU A 613 4.54 7.66 30.80
C LEU A 613 3.28 6.80 31.03
N GLU A 614 3.37 5.53 30.69
CA GLU A 614 2.26 4.59 30.86
C GLU A 614 2.77 3.18 31.14
N LEU A 615 2.25 2.59 32.21
CA LEU A 615 2.57 1.24 32.68
C LEU A 615 1.29 0.47 32.87
N GLU A 616 1.16 -0.67 32.19
CA GLU A 616 -0.01 -1.53 32.27
C GLU A 616 0.44 -2.97 32.53
N ASP A 617 -0.13 -3.61 33.56
CA ASP A 617 0.20 -4.98 33.98
C ASP A 617 1.71 -5.27 34.13
N GLY A 618 2.47 -4.23 34.51
CA GLY A 618 3.93 -4.32 34.70
C GLY A 618 4.76 -4.16 33.43
N SER A 619 4.12 -4.00 32.26
CA SER A 619 4.79 -3.69 30.99
C SER A 619 4.64 -2.21 30.64
N ILE A 620 5.73 -1.61 30.14
CA ILE A 620 5.72 -0.23 29.66
C ILE A 620 4.93 -0.15 28.35
N ARG A 621 3.99 0.80 28.28
CA ARG A 621 3.23 1.12 27.06
C ARG A 621 3.75 2.38 26.38
N ALA A 622 4.21 3.35 27.17
CA ALA A 622 4.90 4.54 26.68
C ALA A 622 6.01 4.95 27.63
N ALA A 623 7.15 5.35 27.07
CA ALA A 623 8.27 5.87 27.83
C ALA A 623 9.05 6.91 27.02
N VAL A 624 9.82 7.73 27.73
CA VAL A 624 10.77 8.66 27.14
C VAL A 624 12.12 8.57 27.83
N HIS A 625 13.16 8.91 27.06
CA HIS A 625 14.54 8.87 27.53
C HIS A 625 15.37 9.98 26.88
N THR A 626 16.35 10.52 27.61
CA THR A 626 17.28 11.53 27.10
C THR A 626 18.64 10.89 26.90
N LEU A 627 19.24 11.06 25.73
CA LEU A 627 20.60 10.61 25.43
C LEU A 627 21.41 11.78 24.87
N GLY A 628 22.42 12.23 25.62
CA GLY A 628 23.20 13.42 25.26
C GLY A 628 22.30 14.65 25.18
N GLU A 629 22.29 15.31 24.04
CA GLU A 629 21.45 16.50 23.78
C GLU A 629 20.09 16.16 23.16
N GLY A 630 19.87 14.91 22.74
CA GLY A 630 18.64 14.46 22.07
C GLY A 630 17.73 13.63 22.95
N ARG A 631 16.64 13.18 22.34
CA ARG A 631 15.49 12.61 23.04
C ARG A 631 14.93 11.42 22.28
N ALA A 632 14.47 10.43 23.03
CA ALA A 632 13.84 9.24 22.48
C ALA A 632 12.46 9.00 23.09
N VAL A 633 11.54 8.51 22.26
CA VAL A 633 10.20 8.09 22.67
C VAL A 633 10.01 6.63 22.29
N TYR A 634 9.48 5.85 23.21
CA TYR A 634 9.02 4.49 22.95
C TYR A 634 7.50 4.40 23.11
N LEU A 635 6.85 3.72 22.17
CA LEU A 635 5.42 3.39 22.21
C LEU A 635 5.23 1.90 21.87
N ALA A 636 4.53 1.14 22.71
CA ALA A 636 4.35 -0.30 22.50
C ALA A 636 3.44 -0.62 21.28
N GLY A 637 2.62 0.35 20.87
CA GLY A 637 1.79 0.30 19.69
C GLY A 637 1.07 1.63 19.54
N LEU A 638 0.60 1.91 18.33
CA LEU A 638 -0.10 3.13 17.96
C LEU A 638 -1.05 2.87 16.77
N PRO A 639 -2.12 2.06 16.92
CA PRO A 639 -3.24 2.06 15.97
C PRO A 639 -3.78 3.48 15.75
N TYR A 640 -4.38 3.73 14.59
CA TYR A 640 -4.92 5.06 14.31
C TYR A 640 -6.16 5.32 15.16
N THR A 641 -6.05 6.30 16.05
CA THR A 641 -7.17 6.97 16.73
C THR A 641 -6.90 8.46 16.73
N VAL A 642 -7.94 9.27 17.00
CA VAL A 642 -7.78 10.73 17.12
C VAL A 642 -6.78 11.10 18.22
N GLU A 643 -6.85 10.41 19.37
CA GLU A 643 -5.94 10.63 20.50
C GLU A 643 -4.53 10.16 20.17
N ASN A 644 -4.35 8.99 19.57
CA ASN A 644 -3.05 8.47 19.16
C ASN A 644 -2.37 9.36 18.09
N SER A 645 -3.14 9.91 17.14
CA SER A 645 -2.63 10.88 16.17
C SER A 645 -2.08 12.13 16.87
N ARG A 646 -2.82 12.67 17.85
CA ARG A 646 -2.35 13.80 18.67
C ARG A 646 -1.14 13.44 19.53
N LEU A 647 -1.13 12.24 20.11
CA LEU A 647 -0.03 11.74 20.92
C LEU A 647 1.25 11.63 20.09
N LEU A 648 1.18 11.05 18.89
CA LEU A 648 2.32 11.01 17.96
C LEU A 648 2.76 12.40 17.53
N HIS A 649 1.81 13.31 17.25
CA HIS A 649 2.14 14.70 16.91
C HIS A 649 2.97 15.34 18.03
N ARG A 650 2.55 15.21 19.30
CA ARG A 650 3.32 15.70 20.44
C ARG A 650 4.64 14.96 20.65
N ALA A 651 4.67 13.64 20.46
CA ALA A 651 5.87 12.82 20.58
C ALA A 651 6.96 13.28 19.60
N ILE A 652 6.60 13.59 18.36
CA ILE A 652 7.54 14.10 17.34
C ILE A 652 8.11 15.45 17.75
N TRP A 653 7.28 16.41 18.16
CA TRP A 653 7.77 17.73 18.62
C TRP A 653 8.64 17.63 19.88
N TRP A 654 8.27 16.74 20.81
CA TRP A 654 9.05 16.51 22.02
C TRP A 654 10.40 15.85 21.71
N ALA A 655 10.41 14.82 20.87
CA ALA A 655 11.63 14.13 20.43
C ALA A 655 12.57 15.07 19.66
N ALA A 656 12.02 16.00 18.88
CA ALA A 656 12.78 17.04 18.19
C ALA A 656 13.39 18.11 19.12
N GLY A 657 13.07 18.10 20.42
CA GLY A 657 13.52 19.14 21.35
C GLY A 657 12.75 20.47 21.26
N ARG A 658 11.58 20.47 20.60
CA ARG A 658 10.85 21.68 20.19
C ARG A 658 9.42 21.77 20.73
N ASP A 659 9.11 21.03 21.79
CA ASP A 659 7.80 21.00 22.45
C ASP A 659 7.24 22.40 22.80
N LYS A 660 8.11 23.35 23.15
CA LYS A 660 7.72 24.74 23.45
C LYS A 660 7.20 25.54 22.24
N GLU A 661 7.50 25.09 21.03
CA GLU A 661 7.05 25.71 19.78
C GLU A 661 5.71 25.13 19.30
N PHE A 662 5.27 24.00 19.86
CA PHE A 662 4.06 23.29 19.43
C PHE A 662 2.80 24.17 19.42
N ALA A 663 2.62 25.01 20.44
CA ALA A 663 1.47 25.90 20.55
C ALA A 663 1.50 27.04 19.52
N ALA A 664 2.64 27.32 18.88
CA ALA A 664 2.74 28.35 17.84
C ALA A 664 2.25 27.87 16.47
N GLU A 665 1.99 26.58 16.29
CA GLU A 665 1.61 25.96 15.02
C GLU A 665 0.09 25.81 14.83
N TYR A 666 -0.69 26.74 15.41
CA TYR A 666 -2.15 26.79 15.32
C TYR A 666 -2.85 25.46 15.63
N VAL A 667 -2.36 24.72 16.62
CA VAL A 667 -2.95 23.42 17.01
C VAL A 667 -4.25 23.66 17.81
N ALA A 668 -5.30 22.90 17.50
CA ALA A 668 -6.56 22.94 18.24
C ALA A 668 -6.43 22.25 19.61
N ALA A 669 -7.10 22.78 20.63
CA ALA A 669 -7.09 22.17 21.97
C ALA A 669 -7.72 20.77 21.96
N ASP A 670 -8.84 20.59 21.25
CA ASP A 670 -9.48 19.29 21.07
C ASP A 670 -8.80 18.49 19.95
N PRO A 671 -8.37 17.23 20.20
CA PRO A 671 -7.68 16.43 19.20
C PRO A 671 -8.56 16.07 18.00
N ARG A 672 -9.89 16.15 18.12
CA ARG A 672 -10.83 15.92 17.01
C ARG A 672 -10.80 17.02 15.95
N VAL A 673 -10.09 18.12 16.20
CA VAL A 673 -9.87 19.18 15.21
C VAL A 673 -8.39 19.19 14.79
N GLU A 674 -8.18 19.03 13.49
CA GLU A 674 -6.88 19.22 12.85
C GLU A 674 -6.87 20.54 12.08
N THR A 675 -5.70 21.17 11.99
CA THR A 675 -5.53 22.48 11.38
C THR A 675 -4.45 22.48 10.29
N ALA A 676 -4.63 23.32 9.27
CA ALA A 676 -3.68 23.50 8.19
C ALA A 676 -3.61 24.97 7.78
N TRP A 677 -2.42 25.56 7.93
CA TRP A 677 -2.19 26.97 7.65
C TRP A 677 -1.53 27.13 6.28
N TYR A 678 -2.17 27.88 5.39
CA TYR A 678 -1.66 28.21 4.07
C TYR A 678 -1.14 29.66 4.10
N ASP A 679 0.17 29.82 4.33
CA ASP A 679 0.85 31.12 4.46
C ASP A 679 0.54 32.05 3.29
N GLU A 680 0.66 31.56 2.05
CA GLU A 680 0.44 32.34 0.83
C GLU A 680 -1.00 32.84 0.68
N ALA A 681 -1.97 32.06 1.18
CA ALA A 681 -3.39 32.39 1.11
C ALA A 681 -3.85 33.26 2.30
N GLY A 682 -3.09 33.33 3.40
CA GLY A 682 -3.51 33.96 4.64
C GLY A 682 -4.72 33.25 5.27
N LEU A 683 -4.83 31.94 5.07
CA LEU A 683 -5.97 31.12 5.46
C LEU A 683 -5.54 29.92 6.31
N LEU A 684 -6.28 29.68 7.38
CA LEU A 684 -6.21 28.48 8.20
C LEU A 684 -7.47 27.64 7.95
N LEU A 685 -7.29 26.38 7.58
CA LEU A 685 -8.37 25.40 7.51
C LEU A 685 -8.41 24.62 8.83
N ALA A 686 -9.55 24.64 9.51
CA ALA A 686 -9.84 23.79 10.66
C ALA A 686 -10.82 22.68 10.22
N THR A 687 -10.45 21.42 10.45
CA THR A 687 -11.25 20.25 10.04
C THR A 687 -11.60 19.38 11.24
N ASN A 688 -12.88 19.03 11.37
CA ASN A 688 -13.35 18.03 12.32
C ASN A 688 -13.14 16.64 11.74
N VAL A 689 -12.32 15.82 12.40
CA VAL A 689 -12.00 14.46 11.97
C VAL A 689 -12.87 13.40 12.66
N SER A 690 -13.94 13.83 13.32
CA SER A 690 -14.92 12.96 14.01
C SER A 690 -16.33 13.14 13.46
N PHE A 691 -17.25 12.25 13.85
CA PHE A 691 -18.66 12.29 13.45
C PHE A 691 -19.57 12.95 14.50
N GLY A 692 -19.01 13.65 15.48
CA GLY A 692 -19.75 14.50 16.41
C GLY A 692 -19.46 15.98 16.19
N GLU A 693 -20.36 16.86 16.61
CA GLU A 693 -20.05 18.30 16.67
C GLU A 693 -18.91 18.56 17.67
N VAL A 694 -18.01 19.48 17.33
CA VAL A 694 -16.91 19.89 18.20
C VAL A 694 -16.82 21.40 18.27
N THR A 695 -16.74 21.93 19.49
CA THR A 695 -16.37 23.32 19.76
C THR A 695 -15.01 23.31 20.46
N THR A 696 -14.06 24.07 19.93
CA THR A 696 -12.70 24.10 20.48
C THR A 696 -12.03 25.45 20.26
N THR A 697 -10.97 25.72 21.02
CA THR A 697 -10.05 26.83 20.79
C THR A 697 -8.88 26.35 19.91
N ILE A 698 -8.34 27.27 19.11
CA ILE A 698 -7.15 27.03 18.29
C ILE A 698 -6.05 27.97 18.78
N ALA A 699 -4.86 27.44 19.04
CA ALA A 699 -3.76 28.24 19.52
C ALA A 699 -3.46 29.41 18.57
N GLY A 700 -3.22 30.61 19.10
CA GLY A 700 -3.04 31.83 18.31
C GLY A 700 -4.34 32.52 17.86
N LEU A 701 -5.51 31.90 18.02
CA LEU A 701 -6.81 32.51 17.77
C LEU A 701 -7.53 32.88 19.09
N THR A 702 -8.35 33.92 19.05
CA THR A 702 -9.11 34.41 20.21
C THR A 702 -10.49 33.78 20.35
N ASP A 703 -11.13 33.45 19.23
CA ASP A 703 -12.50 32.95 19.19
C ASP A 703 -12.55 31.42 19.15
N GLU A 704 -13.57 30.84 19.76
CA GLU A 704 -13.87 29.41 19.62
C GLU A 704 -14.40 29.10 18.20
N VAL A 705 -14.08 27.89 17.73
CA VAL A 705 -14.55 27.37 16.45
C VAL A 705 -15.46 26.18 16.71
N THR A 706 -16.69 26.26 16.20
CA THR A 706 -17.66 25.15 16.21
C THR A 706 -17.73 24.53 14.82
N LEU A 707 -17.48 23.22 14.75
CA LEU A 707 -17.49 22.44 13.51
C LEU A 707 -18.52 21.33 13.59
N ALA A 708 -19.36 21.24 12.57
CA ALA A 708 -20.30 20.13 12.38
C ALA A 708 -19.57 18.77 12.28
N PRO A 709 -20.27 17.63 12.47
CA PRO A 709 -19.74 16.30 12.20
C PRO A 709 -19.03 16.21 10.84
N GLY A 710 -17.77 15.80 10.83
CA GLY A 710 -16.96 15.73 9.62
C GLY A 710 -16.78 17.06 8.88
N GLY A 711 -17.19 18.20 9.46
CA GLY A 711 -17.18 19.51 8.82
C GLY A 711 -15.81 20.18 8.82
N SER A 712 -15.74 21.35 8.19
CA SER A 712 -14.54 22.19 8.19
C SER A 712 -14.90 23.67 8.12
N ALA A 713 -13.96 24.54 8.51
CA ALA A 713 -14.10 25.99 8.40
C ALA A 713 -12.79 26.64 7.98
N TRP A 714 -12.88 27.61 7.09
CA TRP A 714 -11.78 28.49 6.72
C TRP A 714 -11.78 29.74 7.58
N ILE A 715 -10.63 30.02 8.19
CA ILE A 715 -10.40 31.14 9.10
C ILE A 715 -9.32 32.01 8.50
N LYS A 716 -9.53 33.33 8.53
CA LYS A 716 -8.52 34.29 8.06
C LYS A 716 -7.53 34.59 9.17
N ILE A 717 -6.24 34.52 8.88
CA ILE A 717 -5.13 34.79 9.81
C ILE A 717 -4.52 36.16 9.55
#